data_AF-F4QP22-F1
#
_entry.id   AF-F4QP22-F1
#
_cell.length_a   1.000
_cell.length_b   1.000
_cell.length_c   1.000
_cell.angle_alpha   90.00
_cell.angle_beta   90.00
_cell.angle_gamma   90.00
#
_symmetry.space_group_name_H-M   'P 1'
#
loop_
_entity.id
_entity.type
_entity.pdbx_description
1 polymer ?
#
loop_
_entity_poly.entity_id
_entity_poly.type
_entity_poly.pdbx_seq_one_letter_code
_entity_poly.pdbx_strand_id
1 'polypeptide(L)'
;MDLGKGLKSLSEVQLRDLFQQSKSDLPTLIAINAELKTRRSEGAIDLQFEVAQQIVYLRKSGDAPEAQSLKPVGDWLNAFMLTRGLKRPDGRPLSRYRMTDDEYSDAKKILRLLARQGRLAVPDERAGRLFVAYCAEWFRREAASMSAEWNQLAPDVFPSVPQGNMRTLTEMGLNYWGRDLIRLATHREFLLTLALEGGIPVHVITDQDRSWLNGYLETLMRASVSDRSEAAIRVVAYEEAHRLRQSYRHDLFIDTCAELVHSILHWRHTAETEAPKVDAVDYLDACHKDWRAKLPVYVPKDESHEARILLNGLMNEPLTGLAVSGIQANRYLIREKGEWIPALQIVADGHLRRDKLPGLAADSRYRAVPSGELSNFIADEFALFEPPVDDQRTWRVKPRLDLSRLLKGFAFKAPVTTTLTSGSTLYPMTWPHGEAIRSDILVFEAEEDKHGLRLRLVGQGSASRAAKVLYALMPADWELQADTPEAILEFEDVPNLKCRLVKTDGTLYLRSPDDPADLRYRVEAGKDERQAELRYLNPHWAGIESTDANLDILEGALDMRIGEDDKLRMPATGELFWRRPGQTWQAVRDGSLKELGLVEVSWRDPKAGIQLERRCLGLLPGGASIRANMVEAKRGDLTLVNLPGWKLSPRRPDLDIVDQHTEGFSVTFPGRPDYRLVCDLLPPSGRPLPVRITFRGRDAVIVKHDGAIVAPGTMLDLASLRGTFALAPHRTSLLISRIGAKTGASSVTFDGEYPLATRRQVIEALLAEAGHQDAQIELAFLGDSRSSVRLGRYRFDKPIQSAGLVDLPQTEGAVVARMVCDPADEVPLTFDPQGPGYRAPASCYGPILIYMRDGPDVVSRPVVVDTKDRSFARREGLMMALTELDFKQRQGDITKVLSELATTSARPEDVSYLVKHVATLNGVPASAFDALARLAEVPVALARVLLNATDEASRQAVFSLQNELPFLWLALPISAWGEAFGAEWAGLESALASVESAARSVLIMKCLAGKAADMSTLDSALAAVFARVGFASPAVSEEPSLQDIAQAYVRGRSDGESADSNLTTVPDLSGKLSANGFDLPPDISRLSFKDWGGLLAPAFLALSALEKLPLDTETKSLVRRVMREDQNAKSPYVSPAFPHFLRFYGA
;
A
#
# COMPACT_ATOMS: atom_id res chain seq x y z
N MET A 1 70.66 -61.59 38.81
CA MET A 1 72.01 -61.07 38.52
C MET A 1 71.91 -59.56 38.40
N ASP A 2 72.85 -58.85 39.00
CA ASP A 2 72.86 -57.39 39.12
C ASP A 2 73.11 -56.75 37.73
N LEU A 3 72.03 -56.56 36.96
CA LEU A 3 72.04 -56.17 35.53
C LEU A 3 72.89 -54.92 35.26
N GLY A 4 73.00 -54.01 36.22
CA GLY A 4 73.73 -52.75 36.07
C GLY A 4 75.26 -52.88 35.97
N LYS A 5 75.87 -53.98 36.44
CA LYS A 5 77.35 -54.13 36.40
C LYS A 5 77.87 -54.65 35.06
N GLY A 6 77.10 -55.46 34.33
CA GLY A 6 77.52 -56.02 33.03
C GLY A 6 77.36 -55.05 31.85
N LEU A 7 76.45 -54.07 31.96
CA LEU A 7 76.14 -53.13 30.88
C LEU A 7 77.27 -52.11 30.62
N LYS A 8 78.08 -51.79 31.64
CA LYS A 8 79.20 -50.84 31.53
C LYS A 8 80.33 -51.30 30.61
N SER A 9 80.53 -52.61 30.47
CA SER A 9 81.60 -53.17 29.62
C SER A 9 81.19 -53.37 28.16
N LEU A 10 79.92 -53.12 27.79
CA LEU A 10 79.42 -53.31 26.43
C LEU A 10 79.70 -52.09 25.55
N SER A 11 80.01 -52.33 24.27
CA SER A 11 80.10 -51.28 23.26
C SER A 11 78.71 -50.78 22.85
N GLU A 12 78.61 -49.60 22.21
CA GLU A 12 77.34 -49.05 21.75
C GLU A 12 76.61 -49.96 20.75
N VAL A 13 77.36 -50.66 19.91
CA VAL A 13 76.80 -51.65 18.96
C VAL A 13 76.17 -52.81 19.74
N GLN A 14 76.84 -53.29 20.79
CA GLN A 14 76.33 -54.37 21.63
C GLN A 14 75.10 -53.94 22.46
N LEU A 15 75.05 -52.69 22.92
CA LEU A 15 73.87 -52.13 23.59
C LEU A 15 72.68 -51.98 22.63
N ARG A 16 72.94 -51.65 21.35
CA ARG A 16 71.90 -51.57 20.31
C ARG A 16 71.34 -52.95 19.97
N ASP A 17 72.19 -53.96 19.86
CA ASP A 17 71.74 -55.35 19.64
C ASP A 17 70.91 -55.87 20.82
N LEU A 18 71.35 -55.58 22.06
CA LEU A 18 70.62 -55.94 23.27
C LEU A 18 69.26 -55.22 23.34
N PHE A 19 69.19 -53.95 22.94
CA PHE A 19 67.92 -53.21 22.82
C PHE A 19 66.96 -53.89 21.83
N GLN A 20 67.44 -54.29 20.64
CA GLN A 20 66.60 -54.95 19.64
C GLN A 20 66.06 -56.30 20.12
N GLN A 21 66.86 -57.06 20.87
CA GLN A 21 66.46 -58.36 21.41
C GLN A 21 65.48 -58.26 22.60
N SER A 22 65.47 -57.13 23.31
CA SER A 22 64.72 -56.94 24.57
C SER A 22 63.60 -55.89 24.48
N LYS A 23 63.06 -55.61 23.29
CA LYS A 23 62.04 -54.57 23.05
C LYS A 23 60.72 -54.69 23.82
N SER A 24 60.42 -55.86 24.38
CA SER A 24 59.22 -56.14 25.19
C SER A 24 59.49 -56.28 26.70
N ASP A 25 60.76 -56.24 27.13
CA ASP A 25 61.17 -56.47 28.52
C ASP A 25 61.51 -55.14 29.23
N LEU A 26 60.50 -54.57 29.91
CA LEU A 26 60.54 -53.24 30.51
C LEU A 26 61.69 -53.06 31.54
N PRO A 27 61.96 -53.98 32.48
CA PRO A 27 63.12 -53.92 33.37
C PRO A 27 64.47 -53.80 32.65
N THR A 28 64.68 -54.60 31.60
CA THR A 28 65.94 -54.60 30.83
C THR A 28 66.11 -53.31 30.04
N LEU A 29 65.04 -52.78 29.46
CA LEU A 29 65.06 -51.48 28.78
C LEU A 29 65.38 -50.33 29.75
N ILE A 30 64.84 -50.35 30.97
CA ILE A 30 65.15 -49.34 31.99
C ILE A 30 66.64 -49.39 32.38
N ALA A 31 67.23 -50.57 32.50
CA ALA A 31 68.65 -50.73 32.79
C ALA A 31 69.54 -50.23 31.64
N ILE A 32 69.20 -50.55 30.39
CA ILE A 32 69.90 -50.04 29.19
C ILE A 32 69.81 -48.50 29.14
N ASN A 33 68.62 -47.93 29.38
CA ASN A 33 68.42 -46.47 29.39
C ASN A 33 69.24 -45.78 30.49
N ALA A 34 69.37 -46.40 31.67
CA ALA A 34 70.18 -45.87 32.76
C ALA A 34 71.68 -45.86 32.41
N GLU A 35 72.18 -46.89 31.74
CA GLU A 35 73.56 -46.95 31.27
C GLU A 35 73.83 -45.94 30.16
N LEU A 36 72.95 -45.85 29.15
CA LEU A 36 73.12 -44.91 28.03
C LEU A 36 73.15 -43.45 28.47
N LYS A 37 72.41 -43.08 29.54
CA LYS A 37 72.47 -41.73 30.15
C LYS A 37 73.85 -41.34 30.68
N THR A 38 74.71 -42.31 30.98
CA THR A 38 76.07 -42.03 31.47
C THR A 38 77.08 -41.81 30.34
N ARG A 39 76.70 -42.10 29.08
CA ARG A 39 77.55 -41.96 27.90
C ARG A 39 77.24 -40.66 27.17
N ARG A 40 78.27 -40.03 26.59
CA ARG A 40 78.19 -38.70 25.94
C ARG A 40 78.42 -38.70 24.43
N SER A 41 78.50 -39.87 23.82
CA SER A 41 78.61 -40.03 22.37
C SER A 41 77.25 -39.83 21.71
N GLU A 42 77.26 -39.29 20.49
CA GLU A 42 76.05 -38.98 19.71
C GLU A 42 75.22 -40.26 19.45
N GLY A 43 75.88 -41.37 19.09
CA GLY A 43 75.22 -42.67 18.89
C GLY A 43 74.57 -43.28 20.15
N ALA A 44 75.11 -42.99 21.33
CA ALA A 44 74.49 -43.42 22.60
C ALA A 44 73.27 -42.57 22.96
N ILE A 45 73.28 -41.27 22.65
CA ILE A 45 72.16 -40.36 22.87
C ILE A 45 70.97 -40.74 21.97
N ASP A 46 71.23 -41.04 20.70
CA ASP A 46 70.19 -41.46 19.76
C ASP A 46 69.56 -42.79 20.19
N LEU A 47 70.39 -43.77 20.57
CA LEU A 47 69.90 -45.04 21.09
C LEU A 47 69.12 -44.86 22.41
N GLN A 48 69.52 -43.92 23.27
CA GLN A 48 68.80 -43.60 24.50
C GLN A 48 67.39 -43.06 24.19
N PHE A 49 67.25 -42.21 23.17
CA PHE A 49 65.95 -41.72 22.73
C PHE A 49 65.04 -42.84 22.26
N GLU A 50 65.56 -43.77 21.44
CA GLU A 50 64.81 -44.94 20.97
C GLU A 50 64.36 -45.84 22.14
N VAL A 51 65.25 -46.13 23.08
CA VAL A 51 64.94 -46.94 24.28
C VAL A 51 63.90 -46.24 25.17
N ALA A 52 64.03 -44.92 25.37
CA ALA A 52 63.09 -44.14 26.17
C ALA A 52 61.69 -44.09 25.56
N GLN A 53 61.58 -43.97 24.23
CA GLN A 53 60.30 -44.05 23.52
C GLN A 53 59.64 -45.42 23.69
N GLN A 54 60.40 -46.51 23.61
CA GLN A 54 59.87 -47.85 23.80
C GLN A 54 59.41 -48.11 25.25
N ILE A 55 60.13 -47.58 26.25
CA ILE A 55 59.70 -47.60 27.66
C ILE A 55 58.38 -46.86 27.84
N VAL A 56 58.22 -45.68 27.21
CA VAL A 56 56.98 -44.90 27.26
C VAL A 56 55.84 -45.66 26.57
N TYR A 57 56.11 -46.31 25.44
CA TYR A 57 55.13 -47.13 24.74
C TYR A 57 54.64 -48.31 25.59
N LEU A 58 55.55 -49.08 26.21
CA LEU A 58 55.16 -50.21 27.06
C LEU A 58 54.44 -49.77 28.35
N ARG A 59 54.80 -48.62 28.92
CA ARG A 59 54.07 -48.04 30.06
C ARG A 59 52.67 -47.54 29.66
N LYS A 60 52.53 -46.95 28.47
CA LYS A 60 51.24 -46.52 27.92
C LYS A 60 50.36 -47.68 27.47
N SER A 61 50.95 -48.84 27.15
CA SER A 61 50.23 -50.05 26.73
C SER A 61 49.83 -50.96 27.91
N GLY A 62 50.49 -50.81 29.06
CA GLY A 62 50.24 -51.60 30.28
C GLY A 62 49.19 -51.00 31.23
N ASP A 63 48.84 -49.72 31.08
CA ASP A 63 47.73 -49.07 31.81
C ASP A 63 46.49 -48.99 30.93
N ALA A 64 45.78 -50.11 30.81
CA ALA A 64 44.35 -50.07 30.54
C ALA A 64 43.61 -50.06 31.89
N PRO A 65 42.80 -49.02 32.16
CA PRO A 65 41.59 -49.18 32.94
C PRO A 65 40.37 -49.12 32.03
N GLU A 66 39.60 -50.19 32.17
CA GLU A 66 38.19 -50.37 31.87
C GLU A 66 37.32 -49.11 32.04
N ALA A 67 36.39 -48.93 31.09
CA ALA A 67 35.03 -48.44 31.30
C ALA A 67 34.82 -47.16 32.17
N GLN A 68 35.20 -45.97 31.70
CA GLN A 68 34.64 -44.73 32.30
C GLN A 68 34.54 -43.43 31.47
N SER A 69 34.84 -43.37 30.17
CA SER A 69 34.74 -42.10 29.39
C SER A 69 33.43 -41.91 28.57
N LEU A 70 32.46 -42.80 28.72
CA LEU A 70 31.19 -42.78 27.95
C LEU A 70 30.06 -41.96 28.58
N LYS A 71 30.28 -41.39 29.78
CA LYS A 71 29.27 -40.64 30.55
C LYS A 71 28.91 -39.25 30.00
N PRO A 72 29.85 -38.37 29.57
CA PRO A 72 29.51 -36.96 29.31
C PRO A 72 28.42 -36.74 28.25
N VAL A 73 28.48 -37.46 27.12
CA VAL A 73 27.47 -37.34 26.05
C VAL A 73 26.16 -38.05 26.41
N GLY A 74 26.25 -39.22 27.06
CA GLY A 74 25.07 -39.98 27.47
C GLY A 74 24.28 -39.26 28.57
N ASP A 75 24.98 -38.70 29.54
CA ASP A 75 24.39 -37.93 30.64
C ASP A 75 23.77 -36.63 30.13
N TRP A 76 24.46 -35.90 29.22
CA TRP A 76 23.91 -34.71 28.58
C TRP A 76 22.66 -35.04 27.75
N LEU A 77 22.68 -36.09 26.90
CA LEU A 77 21.51 -36.49 26.10
C LEU A 77 20.33 -36.93 26.97
N ASN A 78 20.60 -37.67 28.05
CA ASN A 78 19.56 -38.11 28.99
C ASN A 78 18.94 -36.90 29.71
N ALA A 79 19.76 -35.96 30.20
CA ALA A 79 19.28 -34.73 30.82
C ALA A 79 18.47 -33.89 29.82
N PHE A 80 19.01 -33.68 28.61
CA PHE A 80 18.36 -32.93 27.53
C PHE A 80 16.97 -33.48 27.19
N MET A 81 16.84 -34.80 27.09
CA MET A 81 15.56 -35.48 26.82
C MET A 81 14.60 -35.41 28.01
N LEU A 82 15.10 -35.64 29.23
CA LEU A 82 14.30 -35.66 30.45
C LEU A 82 13.65 -34.29 30.72
N THR A 83 14.38 -33.18 30.52
CA THR A 83 13.87 -31.81 30.66
C THR A 83 12.68 -31.54 29.72
N ARG A 84 12.57 -32.31 28.63
CA ARG A 84 11.50 -32.20 27.62
C ARG A 84 10.43 -33.29 27.77
N GLY A 85 10.48 -34.09 28.83
CA GLY A 85 9.55 -35.19 29.06
C GLY A 85 9.70 -36.37 28.08
N LEU A 86 10.83 -36.44 27.37
CA LEU A 86 11.09 -37.47 26.36
C LEU A 86 12.03 -38.55 26.91
N LYS A 87 11.80 -39.80 26.50
CA LYS A 87 12.72 -40.92 26.78
C LYS A 87 13.69 -41.19 25.63
N ARG A 88 13.31 -40.80 24.41
CA ARG A 88 14.05 -40.94 23.15
C ARG A 88 13.62 -39.82 22.20
N PRO A 89 14.42 -39.48 21.16
CA PRO A 89 13.99 -38.59 20.08
C PRO A 89 12.72 -39.10 19.42
N ASP A 90 11.86 -38.18 18.96
CA ASP A 90 10.56 -38.47 18.36
C ASP A 90 10.45 -38.07 16.88
N GLY A 91 11.58 -37.75 16.24
CA GLY A 91 11.64 -37.40 14.82
C GLY A 91 11.27 -35.97 14.48
N ARG A 92 10.88 -35.12 15.46
CA ARG A 92 10.65 -33.69 15.19
C ARG A 92 11.94 -33.00 14.72
N PRO A 93 11.86 -31.91 13.92
CA PRO A 93 13.04 -31.13 13.54
C PRO A 93 13.86 -30.69 14.75
N LEU A 94 15.19 -30.65 14.61
CA LEU A 94 16.10 -30.39 15.74
C LEU A 94 15.84 -29.03 16.42
N SER A 95 15.47 -28.01 15.64
CA SER A 95 15.08 -26.68 16.13
C SER A 95 13.92 -26.72 17.15
N ARG A 96 13.00 -27.68 17.01
CA ARG A 96 11.82 -27.85 17.89
C ARG A 96 12.16 -28.46 19.24
N TYR A 97 13.37 -28.96 19.43
CA TYR A 97 13.83 -29.32 20.77
C TYR A 97 14.21 -28.07 21.60
N ARG A 98 14.46 -26.90 20.99
CA ARG A 98 14.68 -25.64 21.74
C ARG A 98 15.76 -25.76 22.81
N MET A 99 17.01 -25.97 22.39
CA MET A 99 18.15 -26.04 23.31
C MET A 99 18.26 -24.72 24.10
N THR A 100 18.51 -24.80 25.40
CA THR A 100 18.75 -23.60 26.22
C THR A 100 20.18 -23.08 26.04
N ASP A 101 20.46 -21.86 26.49
CA ASP A 101 21.81 -21.27 26.39
C ASP A 101 22.86 -22.10 27.14
N ASP A 102 22.48 -22.62 28.31
CA ASP A 102 23.34 -23.47 29.13
C ASP A 102 23.60 -24.82 28.45
N GLU A 103 22.55 -25.45 27.91
CA GLU A 103 22.65 -26.72 27.19
C GLU A 103 23.54 -26.59 25.94
N TYR A 104 23.43 -25.48 25.20
CA TYR A 104 24.25 -25.18 24.03
C TYR A 104 25.72 -24.95 24.40
N SER A 105 25.97 -24.18 25.47
CA SER A 105 27.31 -23.97 26.03
C SER A 105 27.95 -25.29 26.47
N ASP A 106 27.19 -26.15 27.14
CA ASP A 106 27.66 -27.46 27.59
C ASP A 106 27.91 -28.43 26.43
N ALA A 107 27.03 -28.45 25.42
CA ALA A 107 27.24 -29.22 24.20
C ALA A 107 28.56 -28.82 23.52
N LYS A 108 28.86 -27.51 23.43
CA LYS A 108 30.11 -26.99 22.87
C LYS A 108 31.34 -27.44 23.67
N LYS A 109 31.27 -27.45 25.01
CA LYS A 109 32.35 -27.94 25.88
C LYS A 109 32.59 -29.43 25.70
N ILE A 110 31.53 -30.23 25.63
CA ILE A 110 31.63 -31.69 25.43
C ILE A 110 32.20 -31.98 24.03
N LEU A 111 31.78 -31.24 23.00
CA LEU A 111 32.30 -31.37 21.64
C LEU A 111 33.82 -31.12 21.58
N ARG A 112 34.31 -30.08 22.27
CA ARG A 112 35.76 -29.81 22.42
C ARG A 112 36.50 -30.94 23.13
N LEU A 113 35.89 -31.52 24.17
CA LEU A 113 36.47 -32.65 24.88
C LEU A 113 36.62 -33.87 23.96
N LEU A 114 35.58 -34.18 23.18
CA LEU A 114 35.60 -35.28 22.21
C LEU A 114 36.69 -35.08 21.14
N ALA A 115 36.87 -33.85 20.66
CA ALA A 115 37.93 -33.53 19.70
C ALA A 115 39.33 -33.72 20.29
N ARG A 116 39.58 -33.22 21.51
CA ARG A 116 40.87 -33.40 22.21
C ARG A 116 41.22 -34.87 22.46
N GLN A 117 40.20 -35.71 22.65
CA GLN A 117 40.37 -37.16 22.82
C GLN A 117 40.53 -37.90 21.47
N GLY A 118 40.54 -37.19 20.34
CA GLY A 118 40.60 -37.79 19.01
C GLY A 118 39.31 -38.51 18.57
N ARG A 119 38.23 -38.41 19.36
CA ARG A 119 36.98 -39.16 19.12
C ARG A 119 36.15 -38.59 17.98
N LEU A 120 36.28 -37.30 17.65
CA LEU A 120 35.67 -36.77 16.43
C LEU A 120 36.42 -37.26 15.17
N ALA A 121 37.69 -37.66 15.30
CA ALA A 121 38.47 -38.24 14.21
C ALA A 121 38.22 -39.75 14.02
N VAL A 122 37.47 -40.39 14.94
CA VAL A 122 37.01 -41.79 14.81
C VAL A 122 35.50 -41.79 15.08
N PRO A 123 34.66 -41.60 14.04
CA PRO A 123 33.22 -41.42 14.20
C PRO A 123 32.57 -42.50 15.07
N ASP A 124 31.89 -42.07 16.13
CA ASP A 124 31.10 -42.94 16.98
C ASP A 124 29.66 -42.42 17.07
N GLU A 125 28.70 -43.33 17.28
CA GLU A 125 27.28 -42.95 17.31
C GLU A 125 26.97 -41.88 18.33
N ARG A 126 27.56 -41.94 19.54
CA ARG A 126 27.24 -40.97 20.60
C ARG A 126 27.77 -39.58 20.24
N ALA A 127 28.98 -39.51 19.70
CA ALA A 127 29.55 -38.28 19.17
C ALA A 127 28.66 -37.71 18.05
N GLY A 128 28.17 -38.55 17.13
CA GLY A 128 27.26 -38.14 16.05
C GLY A 128 25.96 -37.51 16.56
N ARG A 129 25.36 -38.08 17.62
CA ARG A 129 24.12 -37.56 18.24
C ARG A 129 24.28 -36.13 18.74
N LEU A 130 25.34 -35.86 19.50
CA LEU A 130 25.64 -34.53 20.02
C LEU A 130 26.07 -33.58 18.91
N PHE A 131 26.89 -34.07 17.97
CA PHE A 131 27.40 -33.28 16.84
C PHE A 131 26.27 -32.67 16.01
N VAL A 132 25.28 -33.47 15.61
CA VAL A 132 24.14 -33.01 14.81
C VAL A 132 23.29 -32.00 15.58
N ALA A 133 23.02 -32.25 16.86
CA ALA A 133 22.26 -31.32 17.70
C ALA A 133 22.97 -29.97 17.88
N TYR A 134 24.29 -29.99 18.11
CA TYR A 134 25.10 -28.77 18.21
C TYR A 134 25.11 -28.00 16.88
N CYS A 135 25.34 -28.68 15.75
CA CYS A 135 25.43 -28.02 14.45
C CYS A 135 24.10 -27.38 14.03
N ALA A 136 22.97 -28.06 14.24
CA ALA A 136 21.65 -27.49 13.95
C ALA A 136 21.35 -26.26 14.85
N GLU A 137 21.70 -26.35 16.14
CA GLU A 137 21.52 -25.23 17.06
C GLU A 137 22.45 -24.04 16.75
N TRP A 138 23.67 -24.31 16.26
CA TRP A 138 24.57 -23.27 15.76
C TRP A 138 23.95 -22.51 14.58
N PHE A 139 23.35 -23.22 13.62
CA PHE A 139 22.65 -22.57 12.50
C PHE A 139 21.48 -21.70 12.98
N ARG A 140 20.74 -22.15 14.00
CA ARG A 140 19.66 -21.35 14.58
C ARG A 140 20.16 -20.06 15.23
N ARG A 141 21.31 -20.10 15.91
CA ARG A 141 21.79 -19.03 16.80
C ARG A 141 22.82 -18.08 16.20
N GLU A 142 23.78 -18.62 15.46
CA GLU A 142 25.03 -17.94 15.09
C GLU A 142 25.19 -17.75 13.56
N ALA A 143 24.43 -18.47 12.73
CA ALA A 143 24.59 -18.39 11.28
C ALA A 143 23.95 -17.15 10.65
N ALA A 144 24.75 -16.40 9.87
CA ALA A 144 24.28 -15.29 9.03
C ALA A 144 23.55 -15.76 7.76
N SER A 145 23.74 -17.01 7.33
CA SER A 145 23.05 -17.61 6.18
C SER A 145 23.01 -19.14 6.26
N MET A 146 22.18 -19.78 5.44
CA MET A 146 22.18 -21.25 5.27
C MET A 146 23.44 -21.80 4.59
N SER A 147 24.27 -20.92 3.99
CA SER A 147 25.53 -21.27 3.36
C SER A 147 26.66 -21.08 4.36
N ALA A 148 27.17 -22.18 4.91
CA ALA A 148 28.31 -22.18 5.82
C ALA A 148 29.34 -23.23 5.41
N GLU A 149 30.58 -23.04 5.85
CA GLU A 149 31.61 -24.09 5.81
C GLU A 149 31.69 -24.79 7.16
N TRP A 150 32.06 -26.08 7.17
CA TRP A 150 32.24 -26.84 8.42
C TRP A 150 33.04 -26.05 9.46
N ASN A 151 34.19 -25.50 9.09
CA ASN A 151 35.07 -24.80 10.01
C ASN A 151 34.43 -23.55 10.66
N GLN A 152 33.37 -22.97 10.09
CA GLN A 152 32.67 -21.82 10.69
C GLN A 152 31.84 -22.21 11.92
N LEU A 153 31.28 -23.44 11.95
CA LEU A 153 30.41 -23.92 13.03
C LEU A 153 31.17 -24.11 14.36
N ALA A 154 32.44 -24.52 14.27
CA ALA A 154 33.34 -24.64 15.41
C ALA A 154 34.81 -24.44 14.96
N PRO A 155 35.27 -23.18 14.83
CA PRO A 155 36.60 -22.84 14.30
C PRO A 155 37.76 -23.41 15.11
N ASP A 156 37.54 -23.70 16.39
CA ASP A 156 38.53 -24.26 17.31
C ASP A 156 38.51 -25.80 17.36
N VAL A 157 37.54 -26.45 16.70
CA VAL A 157 37.32 -27.90 16.77
C VAL A 157 37.42 -28.55 15.40
N PHE A 158 36.63 -28.07 14.44
CA PHE A 158 36.42 -28.76 13.16
C PHE A 158 37.59 -28.74 12.17
N PRO A 159 38.53 -27.77 12.19
CA PRO A 159 39.73 -27.86 11.35
C PRO A 159 40.60 -29.10 11.62
N SER A 160 40.51 -29.69 12.81
CA SER A 160 41.24 -30.91 13.19
C SER A 160 40.53 -32.22 12.83
N VAL A 161 39.29 -32.15 12.31
CA VAL A 161 38.46 -33.31 12.00
C VAL A 161 38.36 -33.50 10.49
N PRO A 162 38.71 -34.68 9.93
CA PRO A 162 38.56 -34.94 8.51
C PRO A 162 37.10 -34.78 8.03
N GLN A 163 36.89 -34.18 6.85
CA GLN A 163 35.54 -33.95 6.31
C GLN A 163 34.73 -35.24 6.13
N GLY A 164 35.37 -36.35 5.76
CA GLY A 164 34.72 -37.66 5.68
C GLY A 164 34.10 -38.09 7.01
N ASN A 165 34.80 -37.81 8.11
CA ASN A 165 34.33 -38.15 9.46
C ASN A 165 33.16 -37.26 9.91
N MET A 166 33.18 -35.97 9.56
CA MET A 166 32.04 -35.07 9.83
C MET A 166 30.77 -35.51 9.08
N ARG A 167 30.91 -36.01 7.85
CA ARG A 167 29.79 -36.60 7.08
C ARG A 167 29.25 -37.85 7.77
N THR A 168 30.12 -38.76 8.22
CA THR A 168 29.72 -39.97 8.96
C THR A 168 29.05 -39.64 10.29
N LEU A 169 29.58 -38.67 11.06
CA LEU A 169 28.96 -38.19 12.30
C LEU A 169 27.57 -37.60 12.05
N THR A 170 27.39 -36.88 10.94
CA THR A 170 26.09 -36.33 10.52
C THR A 170 25.09 -37.45 10.25
N GLU A 171 25.47 -38.46 9.48
CA GLU A 171 24.60 -39.61 9.18
C GLU A 171 24.20 -40.39 10.43
N MET A 172 25.16 -40.69 11.30
CA MET A 172 24.92 -41.39 12.57
C MET A 172 23.99 -40.58 13.49
N GLY A 173 24.21 -39.27 13.57
CA GLY A 173 23.38 -38.37 14.37
C GLY A 173 21.96 -38.25 13.85
N LEU A 174 21.79 -37.94 12.56
CA LEU A 174 20.46 -37.80 11.94
C LEU A 174 19.63 -39.08 12.09
N ASN A 175 20.24 -40.26 11.91
CA ASN A 175 19.56 -41.53 12.12
C ASN A 175 19.06 -41.71 13.57
N TYR A 176 19.83 -41.28 14.57
CA TYR A 176 19.36 -41.30 15.96
C TYR A 176 18.20 -40.35 16.21
N TRP A 177 18.25 -39.15 15.62
CA TRP A 177 17.20 -38.14 15.75
C TRP A 177 15.96 -38.45 14.90
N GLY A 178 15.98 -39.50 14.07
CA GLY A 178 14.90 -39.88 13.18
C GLY A 178 14.70 -38.89 12.03
N ARG A 179 15.79 -38.32 11.52
CA ARG A 179 15.79 -37.30 10.45
C ARG A 179 16.50 -37.83 9.22
N ASP A 180 15.98 -37.50 8.04
CA ASP A 180 16.55 -37.91 6.77
C ASP A 180 17.60 -36.91 6.26
N LEU A 181 18.66 -37.43 5.64
CA LEU A 181 19.65 -36.63 4.96
C LEU A 181 19.15 -36.20 3.58
N ILE A 182 19.22 -34.91 3.26
CA ILE A 182 18.79 -34.36 1.96
C ILE A 182 19.71 -34.87 0.84
N ARG A 183 19.09 -35.34 -0.24
CA ARG A 183 19.77 -35.86 -1.43
C ARG A 183 19.34 -35.07 -2.66
N LEU A 184 20.29 -34.37 -3.30
CA LEU A 184 20.10 -33.79 -4.62
C LEU A 184 20.51 -34.82 -5.70
N ALA A 185 20.11 -34.59 -6.95
CA ALA A 185 20.29 -35.55 -8.06
C ALA A 185 21.72 -36.09 -8.24
N THR A 186 22.75 -35.36 -7.77
CA THR A 186 24.16 -35.72 -7.95
C THR A 186 24.99 -35.79 -6.65
N HIS A 187 24.48 -35.32 -5.51
CA HIS A 187 25.24 -35.29 -4.25
C HIS A 187 24.36 -35.18 -2.99
N ARG A 188 24.94 -35.53 -1.84
CA ARG A 188 24.33 -35.40 -0.50
C ARG A 188 24.66 -34.04 0.10
N GLU A 189 23.66 -33.38 0.68
CA GLU A 189 23.74 -32.01 1.17
C GLU A 189 23.75 -31.96 2.70
N PHE A 190 24.92 -32.23 3.30
CA PHE A 190 25.06 -32.38 4.76
C PHE A 190 24.84 -31.09 5.53
N LEU A 191 25.51 -30.00 5.14
CA LEU A 191 25.42 -28.72 5.83
C LEU A 191 24.06 -28.07 5.65
N LEU A 192 23.50 -28.11 4.44
CA LEU A 192 22.13 -27.64 4.18
C LEU A 192 21.09 -28.43 4.99
N THR A 193 21.26 -29.76 5.14
CA THR A 193 20.38 -30.56 6.02
C THR A 193 20.45 -30.03 7.46
N LEU A 194 21.65 -29.86 8.01
CA LEU A 194 21.81 -29.33 9.38
C LEU A 194 21.28 -27.90 9.53
N ALA A 195 21.39 -27.09 8.49
CA ALA A 195 20.90 -25.72 8.47
C ALA A 195 19.36 -25.67 8.50
N LEU A 196 18.69 -26.48 7.67
CA LEU A 196 17.23 -26.60 7.66
C LEU A 196 16.68 -27.21 8.96
N GLU A 197 17.40 -28.18 9.54
CA GLU A 197 17.08 -28.72 10.87
C GLU A 197 17.21 -27.67 11.98
N GLY A 198 18.04 -26.64 11.78
CA GLY A 198 18.17 -25.47 12.67
C GLY A 198 17.01 -24.48 12.61
N GLY A 199 16.11 -24.59 11.63
CA GLY A 199 14.97 -23.68 11.46
C GLY A 199 15.38 -22.32 10.88
N ILE A 200 14.72 -21.23 11.30
CA ILE A 200 15.02 -19.88 10.84
C ILE A 200 16.21 -19.31 11.63
N PRO A 201 17.37 -19.03 10.99
CA PRO A 201 18.52 -18.45 11.67
C PRO A 201 18.23 -17.04 12.17
N VAL A 202 18.60 -16.74 13.42
CA VAL A 202 18.37 -15.40 14.00
C VAL A 202 19.12 -14.32 13.26
N HIS A 203 20.31 -14.58 12.73
CA HIS A 203 21.04 -13.53 12.02
C HIS A 203 20.55 -13.27 10.59
N VAL A 204 19.83 -14.21 9.97
CA VAL A 204 19.11 -13.98 8.70
C VAL A 204 17.97 -12.95 8.91
N ILE A 205 17.43 -12.88 10.13
CA ILE A 205 16.48 -11.83 10.54
C ILE A 205 17.20 -10.48 10.74
N THR A 206 18.48 -10.48 11.12
CA THR A 206 19.23 -9.24 11.45
C THR A 206 20.07 -8.65 10.32
N ASP A 207 20.25 -9.33 9.20
CA ASP A 207 21.04 -8.88 8.04
C ASP A 207 20.53 -7.54 7.45
N GLN A 208 21.33 -6.80 6.69
CA GLN A 208 20.93 -5.48 6.12
C GLN A 208 19.94 -5.62 4.94
N ASP A 209 19.92 -6.78 4.27
CA ASP A 209 19.05 -7.12 3.13
C ASP A 209 17.72 -7.80 3.54
N ARG A 210 17.03 -7.29 4.57
CA ARG A 210 15.82 -7.92 5.20
C ARG A 210 14.58 -8.03 4.31
N SER A 211 14.54 -7.29 3.20
CA SER A 211 13.31 -7.02 2.44
C SER A 211 12.59 -8.28 1.94
N TRP A 212 13.31 -9.37 1.67
CA TRP A 212 12.71 -10.56 1.07
C TRP A 212 12.00 -11.47 2.08
N LEU A 213 12.60 -11.73 3.26
CA LEU A 213 12.01 -12.62 4.27
C LEU A 213 10.86 -11.90 5.00
N ASN A 214 11.05 -10.62 5.33
CA ASN A 214 9.98 -9.81 5.91
C ASN A 214 8.80 -9.70 4.95
N GLY A 215 9.05 -9.36 3.68
CA GLY A 215 8.00 -9.29 2.67
C GLY A 215 7.27 -10.63 2.48
N TYR A 216 7.96 -11.76 2.61
CA TYR A 216 7.31 -13.07 2.61
C TYR A 216 6.43 -13.28 3.86
N LEU A 217 6.95 -13.08 5.07
CA LEU A 217 6.19 -13.27 6.33
C LEU A 217 4.99 -12.31 6.44
N GLU A 218 5.14 -11.05 6.02
CA GLU A 218 4.06 -10.06 5.94
C GLU A 218 2.97 -10.50 4.95
N THR A 219 3.36 -11.03 3.79
CA THR A 219 2.42 -11.58 2.80
C THR A 219 1.61 -12.72 3.41
N LEU A 220 2.26 -13.66 4.11
CA LEU A 220 1.59 -14.76 4.78
C LEU A 220 0.61 -14.25 5.86
N MET A 221 1.04 -13.30 6.68
CA MET A 221 0.19 -12.68 7.70
C MET A 221 -1.08 -12.07 7.10
N ARG A 222 -0.95 -11.29 6.03
CA ARG A 222 -2.08 -10.62 5.34
C ARG A 222 -3.01 -11.60 4.62
N ALA A 223 -2.45 -12.66 4.02
CA ALA A 223 -3.24 -13.71 3.38
C ALA A 223 -4.07 -14.53 4.39
N SER A 224 -3.55 -14.66 5.62
CA SER A 224 -4.13 -15.49 6.68
C SER A 224 -5.17 -14.77 7.54
N VAL A 225 -5.63 -13.60 7.09
CA VAL A 225 -6.61 -12.77 7.81
C VAL A 225 -8.01 -13.38 7.71
N SER A 226 -8.31 -14.01 6.56
CA SER A 226 -9.59 -14.67 6.31
C SER A 226 -9.70 -16.02 7.00
N ASP A 227 -8.59 -16.79 7.05
CA ASP A 227 -8.50 -18.08 7.73
C ASP A 227 -7.14 -18.17 8.46
N ARG A 228 -7.20 -18.24 9.80
CA ARG A 228 -6.03 -18.28 10.70
C ARG A 228 -5.60 -19.70 11.06
N SER A 229 -6.17 -20.72 10.44
CA SER A 229 -5.81 -22.12 10.71
C SER A 229 -4.40 -22.43 10.19
N GLU A 230 -3.66 -23.25 10.94
CA GLU A 230 -2.30 -23.68 10.56
C GLU A 230 -2.28 -24.32 9.16
N ALA A 231 -3.34 -25.07 8.79
CA ALA A 231 -3.47 -25.69 7.48
C ALA A 231 -3.59 -24.66 6.34
N ALA A 232 -4.41 -23.62 6.51
CA ALA A 232 -4.58 -22.57 5.51
C ALA A 232 -3.31 -21.74 5.33
N ILE A 233 -2.69 -21.33 6.44
CA ILE A 233 -1.42 -20.58 6.44
C ILE A 233 -0.34 -21.36 5.68
N ARG A 234 -0.29 -22.68 5.90
CA ARG A 234 0.66 -23.56 5.21
C ARG A 234 0.44 -23.57 3.70
N VAL A 235 -0.80 -23.67 3.22
CA VAL A 235 -1.09 -23.63 1.77
C VAL A 235 -0.57 -22.35 1.13
N VAL A 236 -0.90 -21.19 1.73
CA VAL A 236 -0.40 -19.89 1.26
C VAL A 236 1.13 -19.83 1.28
N ALA A 237 1.77 -20.38 2.33
CA ALA A 237 3.21 -20.41 2.44
C ALA A 237 3.88 -21.12 1.25
N TYR A 238 3.30 -22.22 0.77
CA TYR A 238 3.79 -22.92 -0.41
C TYR A 238 3.51 -22.17 -1.72
N GLU A 239 2.34 -21.53 -1.87
CA GLU A 239 2.00 -20.74 -3.06
C GLU A 239 2.94 -19.52 -3.22
N GLU A 240 3.25 -18.85 -2.11
CA GLU A 240 4.12 -17.67 -2.08
C GLU A 240 5.61 -18.02 -1.99
N ALA A 241 6.00 -19.31 -2.00
CA ALA A 241 7.38 -19.75 -1.85
C ALA A 241 8.32 -19.20 -2.93
N HIS A 242 7.78 -18.76 -4.08
CA HIS A 242 8.53 -18.09 -5.13
C HIS A 242 9.19 -16.77 -4.68
N ARG A 243 8.71 -16.13 -3.60
CA ARG A 243 9.33 -14.94 -3.00
C ARG A 243 10.59 -15.23 -2.20
N LEU A 244 10.73 -16.46 -1.70
CA LEU A 244 11.92 -16.89 -0.99
C LEU A 244 13.10 -16.96 -1.98
N ARG A 245 14.30 -16.63 -1.51
CA ARG A 245 15.53 -16.90 -2.27
C ARG A 245 15.65 -18.40 -2.52
N GLN A 246 16.24 -18.78 -3.66
CA GLN A 246 16.32 -20.18 -4.08
C GLN A 246 16.91 -21.12 -3.00
N SER A 247 17.89 -20.65 -2.22
CA SER A 247 18.52 -21.40 -1.13
C SER A 247 17.61 -21.68 0.09
N TYR A 248 16.45 -21.01 0.17
CA TYR A 248 15.47 -21.13 1.26
C TYR A 248 14.15 -21.76 0.82
N ARG A 249 14.01 -22.13 -0.47
CA ARG A 249 12.81 -22.79 -1.03
C ARG A 249 12.79 -24.28 -0.73
N HIS A 250 12.81 -24.61 0.56
CA HIS A 250 12.72 -25.99 1.05
C HIS A 250 11.49 -26.13 1.95
N ASP A 251 10.78 -27.25 1.81
CA ASP A 251 9.56 -27.58 2.55
C ASP A 251 9.70 -27.33 4.06
N LEU A 252 10.81 -27.79 4.66
CA LEU A 252 11.03 -27.62 6.10
C LEU A 252 11.15 -26.14 6.52
N PHE A 253 11.73 -25.30 5.67
CA PHE A 253 11.85 -23.87 5.92
C PHE A 253 10.51 -23.16 5.75
N ILE A 254 9.79 -23.47 4.66
CA ILE A 254 8.44 -22.95 4.37
C ILE A 254 7.48 -23.29 5.53
N ASP A 255 7.49 -24.54 5.99
CA ASP A 255 6.70 -24.99 7.14
C ASP A 255 7.05 -24.24 8.43
N THR A 256 8.33 -23.94 8.66
CA THR A 256 8.75 -23.18 9.84
C THR A 256 8.26 -21.73 9.77
N CYS A 257 8.24 -21.11 8.58
CA CYS A 257 7.66 -19.78 8.38
C CYS A 257 6.15 -19.77 8.62
N ALA A 258 5.42 -20.78 8.12
CA ALA A 258 3.99 -20.92 8.38
C ALA A 258 3.69 -21.08 9.89
N GLU A 259 4.46 -21.91 10.59
CA GLU A 259 4.35 -22.11 12.04
C GLU A 259 4.62 -20.82 12.83
N LEU A 260 5.59 -20.01 12.38
CA LEU A 260 5.89 -18.71 12.97
C LEU A 260 4.70 -17.76 12.84
N VAL A 261 4.16 -17.62 11.63
CA VAL A 261 3.00 -16.75 11.37
C VAL A 261 1.78 -17.21 12.17
N HIS A 262 1.49 -18.50 12.21
CA HIS A 262 0.42 -19.05 13.04
C HIS A 262 0.59 -18.71 14.53
N SER A 263 1.81 -18.87 15.06
CA SER A 263 2.11 -18.54 16.46
C SER A 263 1.96 -17.05 16.76
N ILE A 264 2.40 -16.17 15.86
CA ILE A 264 2.27 -14.72 15.97
C ILE A 264 0.78 -14.31 15.98
N LEU A 265 0.00 -14.84 15.03
CA LEU A 265 -1.45 -14.55 14.94
C LEU A 265 -2.21 -15.04 16.19
N HIS A 266 -1.83 -16.19 16.76
CA HIS A 266 -2.41 -16.68 18.01
C HIS A 266 -2.18 -15.68 19.16
N TRP A 267 -0.94 -15.27 19.41
CA TRP A 267 -0.60 -14.35 20.49
C TRP A 267 -1.20 -12.96 20.31
N ARG A 268 -1.24 -12.47 19.07
CA ARG A 268 -1.91 -11.23 18.72
C ARG A 268 -3.40 -11.29 19.06
N HIS A 269 -4.07 -12.38 18.69
CA HIS A 269 -5.49 -12.55 19.01
C HIS A 269 -5.75 -12.61 20.52
N THR A 270 -4.88 -13.27 21.29
CA THR A 270 -4.95 -13.27 22.75
C THR A 270 -4.87 -11.85 23.31
N ALA A 271 -3.87 -11.07 22.89
CA ALA A 271 -3.70 -9.70 23.34
C ALA A 271 -4.86 -8.78 22.93
N GLU A 272 -5.33 -8.88 21.68
CA GLU A 272 -6.48 -8.12 21.17
C GLU A 272 -7.78 -8.45 21.93
N THR A 273 -7.94 -9.69 22.38
CA THR A 273 -9.15 -10.12 23.11
C THR A 273 -9.12 -9.68 24.57
N GLU A 274 -7.97 -9.80 25.23
CA GLU A 274 -7.86 -9.53 26.67
C GLU A 274 -7.58 -8.05 26.97
N ALA A 275 -6.91 -7.32 26.06
CA ALA A 275 -6.60 -5.90 26.22
C ALA A 275 -6.58 -5.15 24.87
N PRO A 276 -7.73 -4.98 24.20
CA PRO A 276 -7.84 -4.39 22.86
C PRO A 276 -7.30 -2.95 22.72
N LYS A 277 -7.06 -2.25 23.83
CA LYS A 277 -6.58 -0.86 23.87
C LYS A 277 -5.09 -0.72 24.19
N VAL A 278 -4.36 -1.83 24.37
CA VAL A 278 -2.94 -1.85 24.73
C VAL A 278 -2.15 -2.50 23.59
N ASP A 279 -0.93 -2.03 23.34
CA ASP A 279 -0.02 -2.69 22.38
C ASP A 279 0.12 -4.18 22.74
N ALA A 280 -0.03 -5.03 21.72
CA ALA A 280 -0.10 -6.46 21.94
C ALA A 280 1.18 -7.01 22.57
N VAL A 281 2.34 -6.50 22.18
CA VAL A 281 3.63 -6.94 22.72
C VAL A 281 3.77 -6.53 24.18
N ASP A 282 3.40 -5.29 24.50
CA ASP A 282 3.48 -4.80 25.88
C ASP A 282 2.56 -5.55 26.85
N TYR A 283 1.34 -5.85 26.39
CA TYR A 283 0.41 -6.66 27.14
C TYR A 283 0.97 -8.08 27.38
N LEU A 284 1.48 -8.72 26.34
CA LEU A 284 2.05 -10.07 26.43
C LEU A 284 3.30 -10.10 27.32
N ASP A 285 4.11 -9.04 27.33
CA ASP A 285 5.29 -8.93 28.18
C ASP A 285 4.94 -8.83 29.66
N ALA A 286 3.87 -8.10 29.99
CA ALA A 286 3.39 -7.95 31.35
C ALA A 286 2.67 -9.22 31.85
N CYS A 287 1.77 -9.78 31.03
CA CYS A 287 0.80 -10.81 31.44
C CYS A 287 1.22 -12.23 31.03
N HIS A 288 2.01 -12.40 29.97
CA HIS A 288 2.41 -13.69 29.41
C HIS A 288 3.93 -13.80 29.25
N LYS A 289 4.70 -13.64 30.32
CA LYS A 289 6.19 -13.56 30.32
C LYS A 289 6.93 -14.63 29.48
N ASP A 290 6.34 -15.81 29.30
CA ASP A 290 6.92 -16.91 28.52
C ASP A 290 6.49 -16.96 27.04
N TRP A 291 5.70 -16.00 26.54
CA TRP A 291 5.13 -16.04 25.19
C TRP A 291 6.21 -16.08 24.10
N ARG A 292 7.30 -15.32 24.27
CA ARG A 292 8.45 -15.34 23.35
C ARG A 292 9.16 -16.68 23.32
N ALA A 293 9.27 -17.36 24.46
CA ALA A 293 9.85 -18.69 24.55
C ALA A 293 8.98 -19.74 23.83
N LYS A 294 7.71 -19.41 23.53
CA LYS A 294 6.78 -20.27 22.81
C LYS A 294 6.88 -20.13 21.28
N LEU A 295 7.52 -19.08 20.75
CA LEU A 295 7.73 -18.89 19.32
C LEU A 295 8.70 -19.94 18.72
N PRO A 296 8.55 -20.32 17.43
CA PRO A 296 9.42 -21.31 16.78
C PRO A 296 10.81 -20.77 16.40
N VAL A 297 11.08 -19.48 16.62
CA VAL A 297 12.38 -18.83 16.39
C VAL A 297 13.16 -18.66 17.70
N TYR A 298 14.49 -18.57 17.63
CA TYR A 298 15.29 -18.22 18.82
C TYR A 298 15.21 -16.70 19.04
N VAL A 299 15.02 -16.28 20.29
CA VAL A 299 15.05 -14.86 20.68
C VAL A 299 16.08 -14.74 21.81
N PRO A 300 17.23 -14.07 21.61
CA PRO A 300 18.28 -13.98 22.62
C PRO A 300 17.81 -13.32 23.92
N LYS A 301 18.35 -13.77 25.06
CA LYS A 301 18.06 -13.18 26.39
C LYS A 301 18.58 -11.75 26.54
N ASP A 302 19.72 -11.42 25.91
CA ASP A 302 20.35 -10.08 25.96
C ASP A 302 19.81 -9.12 24.88
N GLU A 303 18.56 -9.31 24.44
CA GLU A 303 17.75 -8.34 23.68
C GLU A 303 18.50 -7.66 22.52
N SER A 304 18.85 -8.40 21.48
CA SER A 304 19.22 -7.76 20.20
C SER A 304 18.03 -6.91 19.72
N HIS A 305 18.23 -5.60 19.64
CA HIS A 305 17.26 -4.59 19.23
C HIS A 305 16.54 -4.98 17.92
N GLU A 306 17.24 -5.69 17.05
CA GLU A 306 16.82 -6.10 15.72
C GLU A 306 15.74 -7.20 15.74
N ALA A 307 15.84 -8.19 16.64
CA ALA A 307 14.83 -9.25 16.77
C ALA A 307 13.50 -8.69 17.32
N ARG A 308 13.60 -7.65 18.17
CA ARG A 308 12.44 -6.90 18.66
C ARG A 308 11.76 -6.10 17.57
N ILE A 309 12.52 -5.41 16.72
CA ILE A 309 11.95 -4.66 15.58
C ILE A 309 11.16 -5.59 14.67
N LEU A 310 11.69 -6.77 14.33
CA LEU A 310 10.95 -7.73 13.49
C LEU A 310 9.67 -8.21 14.19
N LEU A 311 9.77 -8.68 15.44
CA LEU A 311 8.61 -9.22 16.15
C LEU A 311 7.55 -8.14 16.39
N ASN A 312 7.95 -6.92 16.75
CA ASN A 312 7.04 -5.80 16.88
C ASN A 312 6.44 -5.39 15.52
N GLY A 313 7.25 -5.38 14.46
CA GLY A 313 6.81 -5.09 13.09
C GLY A 313 5.75 -6.09 12.62
N LEU A 314 5.98 -7.39 12.82
CA LEU A 314 5.00 -8.43 12.48
C LEU A 314 3.76 -8.36 13.40
N MET A 315 3.93 -8.20 14.71
CA MET A 315 2.79 -8.11 15.65
C MET A 315 1.89 -6.90 15.35
N ASN A 316 2.47 -5.78 14.92
CA ASN A 316 1.77 -4.54 14.62
C ASN A 316 1.46 -4.36 13.12
N GLU A 317 1.75 -5.38 12.30
CA GLU A 317 1.52 -5.34 10.85
C GLU A 317 0.02 -5.08 10.56
N PRO A 318 -0.32 -4.07 9.73
CA PRO A 318 -1.69 -3.87 9.30
C PRO A 318 -2.12 -5.05 8.42
N LEU A 319 -3.05 -5.85 8.94
CA LEU A 319 -3.60 -7.05 8.31
C LEU A 319 -4.56 -6.72 7.13
N THR A 320 -4.37 -5.57 6.49
CA THR A 320 -5.15 -5.13 5.34
C THR A 320 -4.51 -5.65 4.07
N GLY A 321 -5.07 -6.75 3.53
CA GLY A 321 -5.02 -7.15 2.11
C GLY A 321 -3.65 -7.45 1.49
N LEU A 322 -3.59 -8.53 0.71
CA LEU A 322 -2.45 -8.90 -0.13
C LEU A 322 -2.00 -7.75 -1.05
N ALA A 323 -0.77 -7.26 -0.89
CA ALA A 323 -0.16 -6.30 -1.83
C ALA A 323 1.16 -6.85 -2.39
N VAL A 324 1.04 -7.48 -3.55
CA VAL A 324 2.18 -7.83 -4.41
C VAL A 324 2.31 -6.68 -5.42
N SER A 325 3.31 -5.81 -5.23
CA SER A 325 3.51 -4.55 -5.97
C SER A 325 2.37 -3.52 -5.81
N GLY A 326 2.46 -2.73 -4.76
CA GLY A 326 1.39 -1.90 -4.19
C GLY A 326 0.84 -0.70 -4.98
N ILE A 327 1.03 -0.61 -6.29
CA ILE A 327 0.38 0.41 -7.11
C ILE A 327 -0.08 -0.21 -8.44
N GLN A 328 -1.38 -0.47 -8.58
CA GLN A 328 -1.96 -1.07 -9.78
C GLN A 328 -3.46 -0.86 -9.88
N ALA A 329 -4.02 -1.12 -11.06
CA ALA A 329 -5.45 -1.21 -11.33
C ALA A 329 -5.82 -2.67 -11.66
N ASN A 330 -6.67 -3.28 -10.83
CA ASN A 330 -7.15 -4.65 -11.05
C ASN A 330 -8.58 -4.60 -11.59
N ARG A 331 -8.85 -5.30 -12.69
CA ARG A 331 -10.18 -5.36 -13.29
C ARG A 331 -10.86 -6.68 -12.97
N TYR A 332 -12.16 -6.62 -12.76
CA TYR A 332 -12.98 -7.73 -12.30
C TYR A 332 -14.26 -7.86 -13.12
N LEU A 333 -14.80 -9.07 -13.16
CA LEU A 333 -16.20 -9.35 -13.45
C LEU A 333 -16.84 -9.85 -12.15
N ILE A 334 -17.91 -9.20 -11.70
CA ILE A 334 -18.61 -9.54 -10.45
C ILE A 334 -20.08 -9.78 -10.70
N ARG A 335 -20.71 -10.60 -9.86
CA ARG A 335 -22.15 -10.87 -9.95
C ARG A 335 -22.92 -9.96 -9.00
N GLU A 336 -23.82 -9.16 -9.53
CA GLU A 336 -24.71 -8.27 -8.77
C GLU A 336 -26.16 -8.43 -9.24
N LYS A 337 -27.08 -8.69 -8.29
CA LYS A 337 -28.50 -8.94 -8.58
C LYS A 337 -28.74 -10.02 -9.66
N GLY A 338 -27.83 -10.98 -9.78
CA GLY A 338 -27.88 -12.07 -10.75
C GLY A 338 -27.14 -11.81 -12.07
N GLU A 339 -26.74 -10.57 -12.36
CA GLU A 339 -26.06 -10.19 -13.60
C GLU A 339 -24.56 -10.00 -13.41
N TRP A 340 -23.78 -10.30 -14.45
CA TRP A 340 -22.34 -10.03 -14.49
C TRP A 340 -22.06 -8.60 -14.91
N ILE A 341 -21.33 -7.85 -14.09
CA ILE A 341 -20.95 -6.47 -14.37
C ILE A 341 -19.43 -6.29 -14.23
N PRO A 342 -18.81 -5.42 -15.05
CA PRO A 342 -17.40 -5.12 -14.93
C PRO A 342 -17.15 -4.29 -13.66
N ALA A 343 -15.97 -4.41 -13.06
CA ALA A 343 -15.57 -3.63 -11.90
C ALA A 343 -14.06 -3.36 -11.90
N LEU A 344 -13.65 -2.34 -11.14
CA LEU A 344 -12.26 -1.91 -10.99
C LEU A 344 -11.87 -1.81 -9.52
N GLN A 345 -10.68 -2.29 -9.15
CA GLN A 345 -10.04 -2.02 -7.87
C GLN A 345 -8.79 -1.17 -8.12
N ILE A 346 -8.59 -0.14 -7.32
CA ILE A 346 -7.36 0.65 -7.34
C ILE A 346 -6.53 0.28 -6.12
N VAL A 347 -5.28 -0.07 -6.35
CA VAL A 347 -4.28 -0.25 -5.30
C VAL A 347 -3.33 0.94 -5.39
N ALA A 348 -3.18 1.67 -4.28
CA ALA A 348 -2.37 2.89 -4.20
C ALA A 348 -1.47 2.93 -2.95
N ASP A 349 -1.15 1.77 -2.39
CA ASP A 349 -0.23 1.63 -1.26
C ASP A 349 1.04 0.87 -1.68
N GLY A 350 2.03 1.59 -2.21
CA GLY A 350 3.26 0.95 -2.69
C GLY A 350 4.36 1.93 -3.07
N HIS A 351 5.22 1.50 -4.00
CA HIS A 351 6.36 2.27 -4.48
C HIS A 351 6.40 2.29 -6.01
N LEU A 352 6.69 3.45 -6.60
CA LEU A 352 6.82 3.61 -8.05
C LEU A 352 8.23 4.08 -8.41
N ARG A 353 8.89 3.43 -9.40
CA ARG A 353 10.23 3.84 -9.81
C ARG A 353 10.24 5.22 -10.47
N ARG A 354 11.30 5.99 -10.22
CA ARG A 354 11.45 7.36 -10.76
C ARG A 354 11.42 7.43 -12.30
N ASP A 355 11.92 6.41 -12.99
CA ASP A 355 11.92 6.34 -14.45
C ASP A 355 10.53 6.17 -15.06
N LYS A 356 9.51 5.79 -14.27
CA LYS A 356 8.12 5.72 -14.72
C LYS A 356 7.39 7.07 -14.70
N LEU A 357 7.99 8.12 -14.12
CA LEU A 357 7.45 9.48 -14.07
C LEU A 357 8.48 10.50 -14.60
N PRO A 358 8.89 10.41 -15.88
CA PRO A 358 9.88 11.32 -16.45
C PRO A 358 9.38 12.76 -16.43
N GLY A 359 10.25 13.69 -16.04
CA GLY A 359 9.95 15.14 -16.00
C GLY A 359 9.23 15.62 -14.75
N LEU A 360 8.80 14.73 -13.85
CA LEU A 360 8.22 15.12 -12.56
C LEU A 360 9.30 15.59 -11.59
N ALA A 361 9.12 16.76 -10.96
CA ALA A 361 10.10 17.33 -10.04
C ALA A 361 10.14 16.52 -8.73
N ALA A 362 11.31 15.96 -8.38
CA ALA A 362 11.45 15.07 -7.22
C ALA A 362 11.59 15.80 -5.87
N ASP A 363 11.28 17.09 -5.80
CA ASP A 363 11.40 17.91 -4.59
C ASP A 363 10.05 18.26 -3.95
N SER A 364 8.95 17.76 -4.52
CA SER A 364 7.59 18.13 -4.16
C SER A 364 6.70 16.90 -3.96
N ARG A 365 5.70 17.01 -3.08
CA ARG A 365 4.64 16.00 -2.93
C ARG A 365 3.58 16.21 -4.01
N TYR A 366 3.07 15.12 -4.58
CA TYR A 366 2.02 15.17 -5.61
C TYR A 366 0.76 14.43 -5.19
N ARG A 367 -0.40 14.96 -5.59
CA ARG A 367 -1.71 14.38 -5.29
C ARG A 367 -2.32 13.80 -6.56
N ALA A 368 -2.77 12.56 -6.50
CA ALA A 368 -3.45 11.91 -7.62
C ALA A 368 -4.94 12.23 -7.61
N VAL A 369 -5.38 12.98 -8.62
CA VAL A 369 -6.79 13.34 -8.85
C VAL A 369 -7.32 12.48 -10.00
N PRO A 370 -8.52 11.88 -9.89
CA PRO A 370 -9.08 11.04 -10.95
C PRO A 370 -9.40 11.88 -12.19
N SER A 371 -9.15 11.33 -13.38
CA SER A 371 -9.49 11.95 -14.65
C SER A 371 -10.16 10.95 -15.59
N GLY A 372 -10.75 11.44 -16.68
CA GLY A 372 -11.47 10.61 -17.65
C GLY A 372 -12.57 9.79 -16.97
N GLU A 373 -12.74 8.53 -17.39
CA GLU A 373 -13.76 7.63 -16.85
C GLU A 373 -13.65 7.43 -15.33
N LEU A 374 -12.43 7.46 -14.78
CA LEU A 374 -12.23 7.27 -13.35
C LEU A 374 -12.91 8.35 -12.50
N SER A 375 -13.03 9.57 -13.03
CA SER A 375 -13.72 10.65 -12.32
C SER A 375 -15.21 10.35 -12.08
N ASN A 376 -15.83 9.46 -12.86
CA ASN A 376 -17.22 9.04 -12.64
C ASN A 376 -17.40 8.19 -11.37
N PHE A 377 -16.32 7.60 -10.85
CA PHE A 377 -16.34 6.65 -9.74
C PHE A 377 -15.66 7.18 -8.47
N ILE A 378 -14.68 8.07 -8.63
CA ILE A 378 -13.97 8.71 -7.51
C ILE A 378 -14.12 10.23 -7.64
N ALA A 379 -14.59 10.85 -6.56
CA ALA A 379 -14.85 12.29 -6.49
C ALA A 379 -13.62 13.14 -6.14
N ASP A 380 -12.73 12.61 -5.30
CA ASP A 380 -11.63 13.32 -4.66
C ASP A 380 -10.25 12.75 -5.00
N GLU A 381 -9.20 13.41 -4.51
CA GLU A 381 -7.85 12.84 -4.53
C GLU A 381 -7.84 11.47 -3.84
N PHE A 382 -7.21 10.48 -4.46
CA PHE A 382 -7.22 9.12 -3.95
C PHE A 382 -5.86 8.59 -3.52
N ALA A 383 -4.77 9.28 -3.87
CA ALA A 383 -3.42 8.90 -3.48
C ALA A 383 -2.47 10.11 -3.33
N LEU A 384 -1.47 9.96 -2.46
CA LEU A 384 -0.38 10.90 -2.25
C LEU A 384 0.94 10.26 -2.68
N PHE A 385 1.71 10.99 -3.48
CA PHE A 385 3.06 10.65 -3.91
C PHE A 385 4.05 11.46 -3.08
N GLU A 386 4.81 10.78 -2.24
CA GLU A 386 5.91 11.35 -1.48
C GLU A 386 7.21 11.22 -2.31
N PRO A 387 7.98 12.31 -2.45
CA PRO A 387 9.22 12.27 -3.20
C PRO A 387 10.24 11.33 -2.55
N PRO A 388 11.13 10.70 -3.34
CA PRO A 388 12.23 9.91 -2.80
C PRO A 388 13.11 10.77 -1.89
N VAL A 389 13.51 10.24 -0.72
CA VAL A 389 14.43 10.90 0.21
C VAL A 389 15.82 10.25 0.10
N ASP A 390 16.89 11.06 0.04
CA ASP A 390 18.29 10.61 -0.03
C ASP A 390 18.57 9.61 -1.18
N ASP A 391 19.07 8.41 -0.86
CA ASP A 391 19.46 7.34 -1.81
C ASP A 391 18.25 6.57 -2.41
N GLN A 392 17.02 6.93 -2.04
CA GLN A 392 15.82 6.26 -2.55
C GLN A 392 15.62 6.51 -4.05
N ARG A 393 15.27 5.44 -4.79
CA ARG A 393 15.03 5.49 -6.25
C ARG A 393 13.55 5.42 -6.63
N THR A 394 12.66 5.42 -5.65
CA THR A 394 11.22 5.21 -5.81
C THR A 394 10.41 6.30 -5.10
N TRP A 395 9.30 6.69 -5.71
CA TRP A 395 8.24 7.46 -5.07
C TRP A 395 7.46 6.55 -4.14
N ARG A 396 7.24 6.98 -2.89
CA ARG A 396 6.30 6.29 -1.98
C ARG A 396 4.89 6.78 -2.30
N VAL A 397 3.97 5.86 -2.52
CA VAL A 397 2.56 6.17 -2.80
C VAL A 397 1.70 5.64 -1.67
N LYS A 398 0.87 6.50 -1.10
CA LYS A 398 -0.05 6.20 -0.01
C LYS A 398 -1.50 6.48 -0.44
N PRO A 399 -2.47 5.61 -0.12
CA PRO A 399 -3.87 5.88 -0.39
C PRO A 399 -4.38 7.02 0.50
N ARG A 400 -5.35 7.79 -0.01
CA ARG A 400 -6.06 8.85 0.73
C ARG A 400 -7.52 8.52 1.02
N LEU A 401 -8.03 7.46 0.38
CA LEU A 401 -9.40 6.95 0.49
C LEU A 401 -9.34 5.45 0.76
N ASP A 402 -10.44 4.88 1.24
CA ASP A 402 -10.62 3.43 1.25
C ASP A 402 -10.81 2.92 -0.18
N LEU A 403 -9.70 2.47 -0.79
CA LEU A 403 -9.67 1.89 -2.13
C LEU A 403 -9.82 0.37 -2.14
N SER A 404 -10.15 -0.24 -1.00
CA SER A 404 -10.39 -1.68 -0.92
C SER A 404 -11.66 -2.10 -1.69
N ARG A 405 -12.62 -1.18 -1.83
CA ARG A 405 -13.93 -1.41 -2.47
C ARG A 405 -13.81 -1.40 -4.00
N LEU A 406 -14.56 -2.30 -4.63
CA LEU A 406 -14.68 -2.36 -6.09
C LEU A 406 -15.56 -1.23 -6.64
N LEU A 407 -15.03 -0.49 -7.60
CA LEU A 407 -15.74 0.48 -8.44
C LEU A 407 -16.54 -0.29 -9.50
N LYS A 408 -17.81 -0.56 -9.20
CA LYS A 408 -18.73 -1.36 -10.02
C LYS A 408 -19.18 -0.59 -11.26
N GLY A 409 -19.27 -1.26 -12.41
CA GLY A 409 -19.68 -0.66 -13.68
C GLY A 409 -18.54 0.01 -14.47
N PHE A 410 -17.30 -0.02 -13.97
CA PHE A 410 -16.16 0.56 -14.70
C PHE A 410 -15.86 -0.23 -15.97
N ALA A 411 -16.00 0.38 -17.14
CA ALA A 411 -15.89 -0.31 -18.42
C ALA A 411 -14.49 -0.88 -18.69
N PHE A 412 -14.40 -2.12 -19.18
CA PHE A 412 -13.12 -2.76 -19.54
C PHE A 412 -12.30 -1.95 -20.56
N LYS A 413 -12.98 -1.37 -21.55
CA LYS A 413 -12.35 -0.61 -22.64
C LYS A 413 -11.96 0.83 -22.26
N ALA A 414 -12.32 1.31 -21.07
CA ALA A 414 -11.97 2.66 -20.61
C ALA A 414 -10.62 2.66 -19.85
N PRO A 415 -9.69 3.59 -20.11
CA PRO A 415 -8.44 3.68 -19.34
C PRO A 415 -8.69 4.23 -17.93
N VAL A 416 -7.87 3.79 -16.98
CA VAL A 416 -7.80 4.36 -15.62
C VAL A 416 -6.81 5.51 -15.65
N THR A 417 -7.30 6.73 -15.81
CA THR A 417 -6.44 7.93 -15.91
C THR A 417 -6.48 8.77 -14.63
N THR A 418 -5.36 9.40 -14.33
CA THR A 418 -5.22 10.34 -13.22
C THR A 418 -4.37 11.54 -13.64
N THR A 419 -4.57 12.68 -12.96
CA THR A 419 -3.67 13.83 -13.05
C THR A 419 -2.98 14.01 -11.71
N LEU A 420 -1.65 13.95 -11.69
CA LEU A 420 -0.85 14.32 -10.53
C LEU A 420 -0.77 15.83 -10.44
N THR A 421 -1.01 16.37 -9.26
CA THR A 421 -1.05 17.81 -9.02
C THR A 421 -0.14 18.23 -7.87
N SER A 422 0.57 19.34 -8.07
CA SER A 422 1.30 20.06 -7.01
C SER A 422 1.23 21.55 -7.33
N GLY A 423 0.50 22.33 -6.53
CA GLY A 423 0.27 23.75 -6.80
C GLY A 423 -0.46 23.98 -8.14
N SER A 424 0.24 24.54 -9.13
CA SER A 424 -0.25 24.74 -10.51
C SER A 424 0.29 23.70 -11.50
N THR A 425 1.21 22.82 -11.08
CA THR A 425 1.77 21.77 -11.94
C THR A 425 0.75 20.65 -12.11
N LEU A 426 0.47 20.29 -13.36
CA LEU A 426 -0.40 19.19 -13.74
C LEU A 426 0.41 18.17 -14.54
N TYR A 427 0.37 16.90 -14.14
CA TYR A 427 1.02 15.80 -14.84
C TYR A 427 0.01 14.67 -15.09
N PRO A 428 -0.59 14.58 -16.29
CA PRO A 428 -1.51 13.51 -16.63
C PRO A 428 -0.77 12.18 -16.79
N MET A 429 -1.35 11.09 -16.28
CA MET A 429 -0.82 9.75 -16.45
C MET A 429 -1.93 8.69 -16.44
N THR A 430 -1.64 7.53 -17.05
CA THR A 430 -2.44 6.32 -16.85
C THR A 430 -1.96 5.64 -15.56
N TRP A 431 -2.89 5.24 -14.71
CA TRP A 431 -2.55 4.47 -13.50
C TRP A 431 -1.88 3.15 -13.90
N PRO A 432 -0.87 2.65 -13.17
CA PRO A 432 -0.21 1.38 -13.53
C PRO A 432 -1.20 0.23 -13.69
N HIS A 433 -1.06 -0.60 -14.73
CA HIS A 433 -2.03 -1.65 -15.13
C HIS A 433 -3.45 -1.13 -15.44
N GLY A 434 -3.60 0.18 -15.54
CA GLY A 434 -4.82 0.90 -15.84
C GLY A 434 -5.00 1.17 -17.32
N GLU A 435 -4.19 0.56 -18.18
CA GLU A 435 -4.35 0.67 -19.62
C GLU A 435 -5.75 0.20 -20.03
N ALA A 436 -6.21 0.75 -21.13
CA ALA A 436 -7.52 0.44 -21.63
C ALA A 436 -7.48 -0.87 -22.42
N ILE A 437 -8.45 -1.75 -22.17
CA ILE A 437 -8.45 -3.08 -22.77
C ILE A 437 -8.92 -2.99 -24.22
N ARG A 438 -8.18 -3.64 -25.12
CA ARG A 438 -8.40 -3.58 -26.58
C ARG A 438 -8.91 -4.88 -27.18
N SER A 439 -8.74 -6.01 -26.48
CA SER A 439 -9.21 -7.30 -26.96
C SER A 439 -10.71 -7.48 -26.73
N ASP A 440 -11.37 -8.19 -27.65
CA ASP A 440 -12.75 -8.64 -27.47
C ASP A 440 -12.84 -9.97 -26.70
N ILE A 441 -11.71 -10.68 -26.53
CA ILE A 441 -11.59 -11.87 -25.69
C ILE A 441 -10.87 -11.51 -24.39
N LEU A 442 -11.52 -11.74 -23.25
CA LEU A 442 -10.98 -11.49 -21.91
C LEU A 442 -10.91 -12.79 -21.11
N VAL A 443 -9.83 -12.99 -20.37
CA VAL A 443 -9.59 -14.22 -19.60
C VAL A 443 -9.46 -13.88 -18.13
N PHE A 444 -10.21 -14.59 -17.29
CA PHE A 444 -10.31 -14.36 -15.86
C PHE A 444 -10.00 -15.61 -15.04
N GLU A 445 -9.55 -15.37 -13.81
CA GLU A 445 -9.39 -16.38 -12.76
C GLU A 445 -10.37 -16.09 -11.62
N ALA A 446 -10.87 -17.13 -10.97
CA ALA A 446 -11.77 -16.99 -9.83
C ALA A 446 -11.01 -16.57 -8.56
N GLU A 447 -11.56 -15.59 -7.86
CA GLU A 447 -11.20 -15.21 -6.50
C GLU A 447 -12.43 -15.37 -5.60
N GLU A 448 -12.33 -16.24 -4.59
CA GLU A 448 -13.38 -16.38 -3.58
C GLU A 448 -13.21 -15.31 -2.50
N ASP A 449 -14.25 -14.48 -2.30
CA ASP A 449 -14.34 -13.51 -1.20
C ASP A 449 -15.65 -13.74 -0.41
N LYS A 450 -15.73 -13.18 0.80
CA LYS A 450 -16.90 -13.21 1.71
C LYS A 450 -18.20 -12.74 1.05
N HIS A 451 -18.13 -12.00 -0.05
CA HIS A 451 -19.25 -11.42 -0.79
C HIS A 451 -19.64 -12.19 -2.07
N GLY A 452 -19.08 -13.38 -2.31
CA GLY A 452 -19.38 -14.22 -3.46
C GLY A 452 -18.26 -14.31 -4.49
N LEU A 453 -18.52 -15.02 -5.60
CA LEU A 453 -17.56 -15.26 -6.67
C LEU A 453 -17.21 -13.96 -7.40
N ARG A 454 -15.90 -13.67 -7.50
CA ARG A 454 -15.35 -12.59 -8.32
C ARG A 454 -14.38 -13.18 -9.31
N LEU A 455 -14.35 -12.63 -10.52
CA LEU A 455 -13.44 -13.09 -11.56
C LEU A 455 -12.44 -11.97 -11.85
N ARG A 456 -11.17 -12.15 -11.49
CA ARG A 456 -10.10 -11.18 -11.75
C ARG A 456 -9.60 -11.35 -13.18
N LEU A 457 -9.48 -10.25 -13.91
CA LEU A 457 -8.91 -10.27 -15.25
C LEU A 457 -7.42 -10.62 -15.16
N VAL A 458 -7.02 -11.67 -15.86
CA VAL A 458 -5.64 -12.14 -15.90
C VAL A 458 -5.04 -12.11 -17.29
N GLY A 459 -5.85 -12.03 -18.35
CA GLY A 459 -5.35 -12.02 -19.72
C GLY A 459 -6.33 -11.43 -20.72
N GLN A 460 -5.81 -11.08 -21.89
CA GLN A 460 -6.59 -10.59 -23.02
C GLN A 460 -6.12 -11.26 -24.32
N GLY A 461 -7.07 -11.58 -25.21
CA GLY A 461 -6.79 -12.29 -26.45
C GLY A 461 -6.51 -13.77 -26.20
N SER A 462 -5.50 -14.32 -26.89
CA SER A 462 -5.09 -15.71 -26.62
C SER A 462 -4.21 -15.74 -25.38
N ALA A 463 -4.59 -16.55 -24.40
CA ALA A 463 -3.90 -16.63 -23.12
C ALA A 463 -3.67 -18.09 -22.70
N SER A 464 -2.51 -18.34 -22.11
CA SER A 464 -2.17 -19.62 -21.46
C SER A 464 -1.83 -19.32 -20.01
N ARG A 465 -2.44 -20.05 -19.07
CA ARG A 465 -2.30 -19.81 -17.63
C ARG A 465 -2.12 -21.14 -16.90
N ALA A 466 -1.31 -21.12 -15.84
CA ALA A 466 -1.08 -22.29 -14.99
C ALA A 466 -2.31 -22.64 -14.14
N ALA A 467 -3.24 -21.70 -13.97
CA ALA A 467 -4.50 -21.90 -13.27
C ALA A 467 -5.29 -23.05 -13.91
N LYS A 468 -5.81 -23.97 -13.07
CA LYS A 468 -6.57 -25.14 -13.52
C LYS A 468 -7.91 -24.80 -14.15
N VAL A 469 -8.51 -23.68 -13.75
CA VAL A 469 -9.80 -23.23 -14.25
C VAL A 469 -9.68 -21.78 -14.69
N LEU A 470 -10.18 -21.49 -15.89
CA LEU A 470 -10.25 -20.17 -16.47
C LEU A 470 -11.68 -19.83 -16.87
N TYR A 471 -11.97 -18.54 -16.92
CA TYR A 471 -13.21 -18.00 -17.43
C TYR A 471 -12.90 -17.12 -18.64
N ALA A 472 -13.43 -17.45 -19.81
CA ALA A 472 -13.26 -16.68 -21.03
C ALA A 472 -14.55 -15.91 -21.34
N LEU A 473 -14.47 -14.57 -21.40
CA LEU A 473 -15.54 -13.71 -21.89
C LEU A 473 -15.28 -13.42 -23.38
N MET A 474 -16.26 -13.72 -24.23
CA MET A 474 -16.18 -13.61 -25.69
C MET A 474 -17.45 -12.96 -26.26
N PRO A 475 -17.44 -12.36 -27.46
CA PRO A 475 -18.66 -11.88 -28.11
C PRO A 475 -19.69 -12.99 -28.31
N ALA A 476 -20.97 -12.67 -28.16
CA ALA A 476 -22.04 -13.67 -28.17
C ALA A 476 -22.24 -14.35 -29.54
N ASP A 477 -21.83 -13.71 -30.63
CA ASP A 477 -21.92 -14.22 -32.00
C ASP A 477 -20.74 -15.11 -32.40
N TRP A 478 -19.67 -15.19 -31.60
CA TRP A 478 -18.48 -15.96 -31.94
C TRP A 478 -18.66 -17.48 -31.77
N GLU A 479 -17.96 -18.23 -32.62
CA GLU A 479 -17.91 -19.69 -32.59
C GLU A 479 -16.91 -20.17 -31.52
N LEU A 480 -17.31 -21.18 -30.76
CA LEU A 480 -16.51 -21.80 -29.69
C LEU A 480 -16.29 -23.28 -30.01
N GLN A 481 -15.04 -23.72 -29.93
CA GLN A 481 -14.65 -25.12 -30.04
C GLN A 481 -13.64 -25.47 -28.94
N ALA A 482 -13.90 -26.50 -28.15
CA ALA A 482 -12.93 -27.02 -27.19
C ALA A 482 -12.10 -28.17 -27.77
N ASP A 483 -10.92 -28.44 -27.21
CA ASP A 483 -10.11 -29.60 -27.56
C ASP A 483 -10.80 -30.92 -27.19
N THR A 484 -11.46 -30.96 -26.04
CA THR A 484 -12.41 -32.01 -25.65
C THR A 484 -13.76 -31.40 -25.27
N PRO A 485 -14.90 -32.05 -25.57
CA PRO A 485 -16.22 -31.54 -25.17
C PRO A 485 -16.34 -31.29 -23.66
N GLU A 486 -15.64 -32.09 -22.85
CA GLU A 486 -15.65 -32.01 -21.39
C GLU A 486 -14.86 -30.82 -20.85
N ALA A 487 -13.98 -30.19 -21.66
CA ALA A 487 -13.21 -29.02 -21.24
C ALA A 487 -14.09 -27.77 -21.04
N ILE A 488 -15.33 -27.77 -21.52
CA ILE A 488 -16.31 -26.71 -21.22
C ILE A 488 -17.10 -27.14 -19.99
N LEU A 489 -16.84 -26.47 -18.86
CA LEU A 489 -17.45 -26.78 -17.59
C LEU A 489 -18.82 -26.10 -17.44
N GLU A 490 -18.89 -24.80 -17.71
CA GLU A 490 -20.10 -23.99 -17.61
C GLU A 490 -20.12 -22.94 -18.72
N PHE A 491 -21.33 -22.52 -19.07
CA PHE A 491 -21.60 -21.53 -20.11
C PHE A 491 -22.76 -20.63 -19.69
N GLU A 492 -22.56 -19.31 -19.77
CA GLU A 492 -23.56 -18.31 -19.38
C GLU A 492 -23.57 -17.15 -20.39
N ASP A 493 -24.76 -16.75 -20.88
CA ASP A 493 -24.91 -15.53 -21.67
C ASP A 493 -24.84 -14.30 -20.74
N VAL A 494 -24.18 -13.24 -21.21
CA VAL A 494 -24.01 -11.96 -20.50
C VAL A 494 -24.59 -10.83 -21.38
N PRO A 495 -25.93 -10.66 -21.42
CA PRO A 495 -26.60 -9.82 -22.42
C PRO A 495 -26.25 -8.34 -22.32
N ASN A 496 -26.06 -7.83 -21.10
CA ASN A 496 -25.67 -6.45 -20.83
C ASN A 496 -24.30 -6.10 -21.45
N LEU A 497 -23.41 -7.09 -21.62
CA LEU A 497 -22.13 -6.94 -22.30
C LEU A 497 -22.14 -7.45 -23.75
N LYS A 498 -23.26 -8.00 -24.24
CA LYS A 498 -23.37 -8.69 -25.53
C LYS A 498 -22.31 -9.80 -25.71
N CYS A 499 -21.98 -10.45 -24.60
CA CYS A 499 -20.92 -11.46 -24.53
C CYS A 499 -21.46 -12.78 -23.98
N ARG A 500 -20.61 -13.81 -24.02
CA ARG A 500 -20.75 -15.11 -23.38
C ARG A 500 -19.58 -15.35 -22.47
N LEU A 501 -19.84 -15.90 -21.29
CA LEU A 501 -18.84 -16.32 -20.33
C LEU A 501 -18.74 -17.84 -20.33
N VAL A 502 -17.53 -18.35 -20.56
CA VAL A 502 -17.26 -19.78 -20.68
C VAL A 502 -16.24 -20.18 -19.60
N LYS A 503 -16.62 -21.11 -18.72
CA LYS A 503 -15.74 -21.70 -17.73
C LYS A 503 -15.08 -22.95 -18.30
N THR A 504 -13.77 -23.08 -18.17
CA THR A 504 -13.00 -24.17 -18.78
C THR A 504 -11.84 -24.62 -17.89
N ASP A 505 -11.48 -25.90 -17.96
CA ASP A 505 -10.26 -26.48 -17.41
C ASP A 505 -9.32 -27.09 -18.48
N GLY A 506 -9.63 -26.84 -19.77
CA GLY A 506 -8.86 -27.34 -20.91
C GLY A 506 -8.51 -26.26 -21.92
N THR A 507 -8.50 -26.60 -23.22
CA THR A 507 -8.16 -25.66 -24.29
C THR A 507 -9.41 -25.23 -25.07
N LEU A 508 -9.66 -23.93 -25.14
CA LEU A 508 -10.72 -23.35 -25.98
C LEU A 508 -10.13 -22.68 -27.22
N TYR A 509 -10.80 -22.86 -28.35
CA TYR A 509 -10.58 -22.18 -29.62
C TYR A 509 -11.79 -21.32 -29.94
N LEU A 510 -11.55 -20.03 -30.18
CA LEU A 510 -12.57 -19.00 -30.36
C LEU A 510 -12.43 -18.41 -31.76
N ARG A 511 -13.53 -18.34 -32.53
CA ARG A 511 -13.50 -17.85 -33.91
C ARG A 511 -14.58 -16.81 -34.20
N SER A 512 -14.23 -15.78 -34.97
CA SER A 512 -15.17 -14.76 -35.45
C SER A 512 -15.91 -15.25 -36.70
N PRO A 513 -17.26 -15.19 -36.75
CA PRO A 513 -18.04 -15.68 -37.90
C PRO A 513 -17.95 -14.77 -39.13
N ASP A 514 -17.81 -13.45 -38.92
CA ASP A 514 -17.93 -12.43 -39.97
C ASP A 514 -16.59 -11.99 -40.61
N ASP A 515 -15.44 -12.54 -40.18
CA ASP A 515 -14.13 -12.15 -40.71
C ASP A 515 -13.63 -13.15 -41.77
N PRO A 516 -13.54 -12.78 -43.06
CA PRO A 516 -13.01 -13.65 -44.11
C PRO A 516 -11.55 -14.09 -43.91
N ALA A 517 -10.87 -13.53 -42.89
CA ALA A 517 -9.50 -13.85 -42.51
C ALA A 517 -9.34 -14.82 -41.32
N ASP A 518 -10.43 -15.36 -40.78
CA ASP A 518 -10.44 -16.40 -39.75
C ASP A 518 -9.63 -15.98 -38.50
N LEU A 519 -10.17 -14.99 -37.76
CA LEU A 519 -9.63 -14.64 -36.44
C LEU A 519 -9.83 -15.83 -35.49
N ARG A 520 -8.72 -16.43 -35.05
CA ARG A 520 -8.68 -17.59 -34.15
C ARG A 520 -7.89 -17.27 -32.89
N TYR A 521 -8.57 -17.27 -31.75
CA TYR A 521 -7.93 -17.14 -30.45
C TYR A 521 -7.93 -18.47 -29.72
N ARG A 522 -7.00 -18.61 -28.78
CA ARG A 522 -6.84 -19.82 -27.97
C ARG A 522 -6.68 -19.47 -26.49
N VAL A 523 -7.48 -20.09 -25.64
CA VAL A 523 -7.40 -19.99 -24.18
C VAL A 523 -7.02 -21.35 -23.62
N GLU A 524 -5.98 -21.44 -22.80
CA GLU A 524 -5.44 -22.70 -22.27
C GLU A 524 -5.32 -22.64 -20.75
N ALA A 525 -6.12 -23.45 -20.06
CA ALA A 525 -5.99 -23.69 -18.62
C ALA A 525 -4.92 -24.78 -18.33
N GLY A 526 -4.28 -24.68 -17.17
CA GLY A 526 -3.28 -25.66 -16.70
C GLY A 526 -1.99 -25.74 -17.53
N LYS A 527 -1.63 -24.71 -18.28
CA LYS A 527 -0.40 -24.66 -19.11
C LYS A 527 0.53 -23.53 -18.68
N ASP A 528 1.80 -23.62 -19.07
CA ASP A 528 2.79 -22.59 -18.77
C ASP A 528 2.34 -21.22 -19.30
N GLU A 529 2.53 -20.20 -18.47
CA GLU A 529 2.17 -18.84 -18.81
C GLU A 529 3.05 -18.30 -19.95
N ARG A 530 2.41 -17.76 -21.00
CA ARG A 530 3.11 -17.05 -22.05
C ARG A 530 3.48 -15.64 -21.56
N GLN A 531 4.78 -15.38 -21.40
CA GLN A 531 5.32 -14.09 -20.96
C GLN A 531 5.65 -13.12 -22.11
N ALA A 532 5.28 -13.45 -23.34
CA ALA A 532 5.61 -12.68 -24.52
C ALA A 532 4.48 -11.71 -24.94
N GLU A 533 4.83 -10.48 -25.29
CA GLU A 533 3.90 -9.42 -25.73
C GLU A 533 4.43 -8.57 -26.90
N LEU A 534 3.54 -7.93 -27.66
CA LEU A 534 3.91 -6.99 -28.72
C LEU A 534 4.28 -5.61 -28.12
N ARG A 535 5.49 -5.12 -28.39
CA ARG A 535 5.99 -3.81 -27.94
C ARG A 535 6.38 -2.91 -29.12
N TYR A 536 6.33 -1.61 -28.89
CA TYR A 536 6.79 -0.58 -29.83
C TYR A 536 8.11 0.01 -29.35
N LEU A 537 9.07 0.17 -30.26
CA LEU A 537 10.30 0.87 -29.99
C LEU A 537 10.10 2.37 -30.21
N ASN A 538 10.19 3.16 -29.14
CA ASN A 538 10.04 4.63 -29.15
C ASN A 538 8.77 5.14 -29.88
N PRO A 539 7.56 4.74 -29.46
CA PRO A 539 6.33 5.23 -30.08
C PRO A 539 6.18 6.75 -29.87
N HIS A 540 5.89 7.47 -30.94
CA HIS A 540 5.54 8.89 -30.90
C HIS A 540 4.02 9.01 -30.96
N TRP A 541 3.41 9.61 -29.94
CA TRP A 541 1.96 9.77 -29.86
C TRP A 541 1.55 11.10 -30.47
N ALA A 542 0.46 11.11 -31.25
CA ALA A 542 0.10 12.29 -32.04
C ALA A 542 -0.48 13.47 -31.28
N GLY A 543 -0.73 13.31 -29.97
CA GLY A 543 -1.46 14.30 -29.17
C GLY A 543 -2.90 14.55 -29.66
N ILE A 544 -3.41 13.71 -30.55
CA ILE A 544 -4.80 13.73 -31.06
C ILE A 544 -5.56 12.61 -30.35
N GLU A 545 -6.65 12.96 -29.69
CA GLU A 545 -7.46 12.02 -28.93
C GLU A 545 -8.43 11.28 -29.87
N SER A 546 -8.50 9.94 -29.77
CA SER A 546 -9.52 9.16 -30.48
C SER A 546 -10.82 9.07 -29.68
N THR A 547 -11.97 9.07 -30.37
CA THR A 547 -13.25 8.72 -29.73
C THR A 547 -13.59 7.23 -29.83
N ASP A 548 -12.81 6.44 -30.58
CA ASP A 548 -12.94 4.99 -30.59
C ASP A 548 -12.01 4.41 -29.53
N ALA A 549 -12.62 3.76 -28.54
CA ALA A 549 -11.86 3.14 -27.45
C ALA A 549 -10.92 2.04 -27.95
N ASN A 550 -11.09 1.46 -29.14
CA ASN A 550 -10.17 0.43 -29.64
C ASN A 550 -8.96 1.00 -30.40
N LEU A 551 -8.86 2.33 -30.59
CA LEU A 551 -7.96 2.96 -31.55
C LEU A 551 -6.90 3.83 -30.87
N ASP A 552 -5.63 3.44 -31.02
CA ASP A 552 -4.50 4.27 -30.60
C ASP A 552 -3.97 5.10 -31.78
N ILE A 553 -3.69 6.39 -31.58
CA ILE A 553 -3.20 7.29 -32.64
C ILE A 553 -1.73 7.62 -32.42
N LEU A 554 -0.89 7.25 -33.38
CA LEU A 554 0.56 7.36 -33.34
C LEU A 554 1.08 8.13 -34.57
N GLU A 555 2.29 8.65 -34.47
CA GLU A 555 2.98 9.36 -35.56
C GLU A 555 4.16 8.58 -36.11
N GLY A 556 4.36 8.68 -37.41
CA GLY A 556 5.52 8.17 -38.11
C GLY A 556 5.49 6.65 -38.33
N ALA A 557 6.67 6.11 -38.67
CA ALA A 557 6.86 4.68 -38.83
C ALA A 557 6.97 4.00 -37.46
N LEU A 558 6.33 2.84 -37.32
CA LEU A 558 6.27 2.10 -36.07
C LEU A 558 7.16 0.87 -36.12
N ASP A 559 8.20 0.85 -35.29
CA ASP A 559 9.06 -0.31 -35.12
C ASP A 559 8.53 -1.24 -34.03
N MET A 560 8.10 -2.44 -34.43
CA MET A 560 7.49 -3.45 -33.58
C MET A 560 8.49 -4.53 -33.17
N ARG A 561 8.42 -4.94 -31.90
CA ARG A 561 9.27 -5.95 -31.27
C ARG A 561 8.43 -6.89 -30.43
N ILE A 562 8.93 -8.10 -30.18
CA ILE A 562 8.33 -9.01 -29.20
C ILE A 562 9.15 -8.89 -27.92
N GLY A 563 8.47 -8.58 -26.81
CA GLY A 563 9.08 -8.54 -25.48
C GLY A 563 9.00 -9.90 -24.81
N GLU A 564 10.13 -10.43 -24.31
CA GLU A 564 10.27 -11.69 -23.57
C GLU A 564 11.29 -11.47 -22.44
N ASP A 565 10.94 -11.71 -21.17
CA ASP A 565 11.84 -11.59 -20.00
C ASP A 565 12.65 -10.28 -19.96
N ASP A 566 11.97 -9.13 -20.14
CA ASP A 566 12.53 -7.78 -20.27
C ASP A 566 13.50 -7.55 -21.45
N LYS A 567 13.64 -8.51 -22.37
CA LYS A 567 14.38 -8.38 -23.62
C LYS A 567 13.43 -8.13 -24.78
N LEU A 568 13.89 -7.32 -25.75
CA LEU A 568 13.17 -7.09 -27.00
C LEU A 568 13.83 -7.88 -28.12
N ARG A 569 13.07 -8.71 -28.83
CA ARG A 569 13.53 -9.41 -30.04
C ARG A 569 12.79 -8.95 -31.28
N MET A 570 13.37 -9.24 -32.44
CA MET A 570 12.68 -9.09 -33.72
C MET A 570 11.57 -10.13 -33.88
N PRO A 571 10.42 -9.78 -34.49
CA PRO A 571 9.43 -10.74 -34.93
C PRO A 571 10.03 -11.70 -35.97
N ALA A 572 9.75 -12.99 -35.83
CA ALA A 572 10.14 -14.01 -36.80
C ALA A 572 9.22 -13.99 -38.03
N THR A 573 9.64 -14.65 -39.10
CA THR A 573 8.84 -14.76 -40.33
C THR A 573 7.49 -15.44 -40.03
N GLY A 574 6.40 -14.77 -40.39
CA GLY A 574 5.04 -15.27 -40.16
C GLY A 574 4.50 -15.02 -38.76
N GLU A 575 5.19 -14.25 -37.90
CA GLU A 575 4.64 -13.81 -36.62
C GLU A 575 3.80 -12.54 -36.75
N LEU A 576 4.19 -11.60 -37.61
CA LEU A 576 3.59 -10.27 -37.63
C LEU A 576 2.89 -9.96 -38.96
N PHE A 577 1.64 -9.55 -38.85
CA PHE A 577 0.81 -9.18 -39.98
C PHE A 577 0.12 -7.84 -39.75
N TRP A 578 -0.18 -7.14 -40.84
CA TRP A 578 -0.99 -5.94 -40.82
C TRP A 578 -2.06 -5.98 -41.92
N ARG A 579 -3.11 -5.19 -41.77
CA ARG A 579 -4.10 -4.92 -42.84
C ARG A 579 -4.80 -3.59 -42.63
N ARG A 580 -5.51 -3.12 -43.64
CA ARG A 580 -6.60 -2.16 -43.45
C ARG A 580 -7.90 -2.92 -43.12
N PRO A 581 -8.81 -2.35 -42.31
CA PRO A 581 -10.08 -3.02 -41.99
C PRO A 581 -10.84 -3.43 -43.27
N GLY A 582 -11.17 -4.71 -43.37
CA GLY A 582 -11.84 -5.32 -44.54
C GLY A 582 -10.91 -5.77 -45.69
N GLN A 583 -9.59 -5.62 -45.56
CA GLN A 583 -8.61 -6.17 -46.50
C GLN A 583 -7.99 -7.48 -46.00
N THR A 584 -7.21 -8.15 -46.86
CA THR A 584 -6.44 -9.34 -46.50
C THR A 584 -5.19 -8.99 -45.69
N TRP A 585 -4.76 -9.91 -44.82
CA TRP A 585 -3.55 -9.74 -44.00
C TRP A 585 -2.28 -9.82 -44.84
N GLN A 586 -1.35 -8.91 -44.58
CA GLN A 586 -0.03 -8.82 -45.20
C GLN A 586 1.06 -9.00 -44.15
N ALA A 587 2.09 -9.79 -44.46
CA ALA A 587 3.20 -10.02 -43.54
C ALA A 587 4.09 -8.78 -43.41
N VAL A 588 4.47 -8.41 -42.19
CA VAL A 588 5.48 -7.38 -41.91
C VAL A 588 6.86 -8.03 -41.93
N ARG A 589 7.76 -7.60 -42.83
CA ARG A 589 9.03 -8.30 -43.09
C ARG A 589 10.21 -7.83 -42.24
N ASP A 590 10.25 -6.55 -41.90
CA ASP A 590 11.35 -5.88 -41.17
C ASP A 590 10.93 -5.43 -39.76
N GLY A 591 9.74 -5.83 -39.32
CA GLY A 591 9.12 -5.37 -38.08
C GLY A 591 8.74 -3.89 -38.08
N SER A 592 8.81 -3.18 -39.22
CA SER A 592 8.48 -1.76 -39.33
C SER A 592 7.19 -1.56 -40.12
N LEU A 593 6.24 -0.79 -39.56
CA LEU A 593 4.98 -0.44 -40.21
C LEU A 593 5.01 1.03 -40.63
N LYS A 594 4.75 1.32 -41.91
CA LYS A 594 4.86 2.67 -42.49
C LYS A 594 3.53 3.18 -43.06
N GLU A 595 2.50 2.34 -43.02
CA GLU A 595 1.24 2.56 -43.69
C GLU A 595 0.35 3.51 -42.89
N LEU A 596 0.10 4.67 -43.49
CA LEU A 596 -0.72 5.71 -42.89
C LEU A 596 -2.22 5.37 -42.95
N GLY A 597 -2.98 5.89 -41.98
CA GLY A 597 -4.41 5.69 -41.83
C GLY A 597 -4.78 4.64 -40.77
N LEU A 598 -6.01 4.14 -40.83
CA LEU A 598 -6.51 3.09 -39.94
C LEU A 598 -5.95 1.73 -40.36
N VAL A 599 -5.18 1.10 -39.49
CA VAL A 599 -4.54 -0.21 -39.71
C VAL A 599 -4.76 -1.13 -38.52
N GLU A 600 -4.88 -2.41 -38.80
CA GLU A 600 -4.89 -3.47 -37.79
C GLU A 600 -3.56 -4.21 -37.85
N VAL A 601 -2.98 -4.47 -36.68
CA VAL A 601 -1.77 -5.27 -36.52
C VAL A 601 -2.16 -6.55 -35.78
N SER A 602 -1.67 -7.69 -36.24
CA SER A 602 -1.89 -9.00 -35.64
C SER A 602 -0.57 -9.71 -35.45
N TRP A 603 -0.26 -10.04 -34.21
CA TRP A 603 0.81 -10.95 -33.85
C TRP A 603 0.23 -12.36 -33.69
N ARG A 604 0.86 -13.36 -34.33
CA ARG A 604 0.36 -14.72 -34.46
C ARG A 604 1.43 -15.74 -34.11
N ASP A 605 0.98 -16.91 -33.65
CA ASP A 605 1.79 -18.11 -33.61
C ASP A 605 2.02 -18.59 -35.05
N PRO A 606 3.27 -18.65 -35.54
CA PRO A 606 3.58 -19.00 -36.92
C PRO A 606 3.30 -20.47 -37.25
N LYS A 607 3.21 -21.35 -36.24
CA LYS A 607 2.92 -22.78 -36.43
C LYS A 607 1.43 -23.05 -36.40
N ALA A 608 0.73 -22.48 -35.43
CA ALA A 608 -0.69 -22.75 -35.23
C ALA A 608 -1.61 -21.80 -36.01
N GLY A 609 -1.09 -20.66 -36.48
CA GLY A 609 -1.87 -19.62 -37.14
C GLY A 609 -2.84 -18.89 -36.19
N ILE A 610 -2.62 -19.01 -34.88
CA ILE A 610 -3.48 -18.45 -33.84
C ILE A 610 -3.07 -17.01 -33.55
N GLN A 611 -4.03 -16.11 -33.43
CA GLN A 611 -3.82 -14.72 -33.08
C GLN A 611 -3.48 -14.61 -31.60
N LEU A 612 -2.25 -14.20 -31.30
CA LEU A 612 -1.78 -13.99 -29.93
C LEU A 612 -2.24 -12.63 -29.41
N GLU A 613 -2.05 -11.58 -30.23
CA GLU A 613 -2.43 -10.22 -29.93
C GLU A 613 -2.90 -9.49 -31.20
N ARG A 614 -3.88 -8.60 -31.07
CA ARG A 614 -4.36 -7.72 -32.15
C ARG A 614 -4.47 -6.29 -31.62
N ARG A 615 -4.04 -5.32 -32.42
CA ARG A 615 -4.15 -3.89 -32.12
C ARG A 615 -4.70 -3.13 -33.31
N CYS A 616 -5.51 -2.11 -33.04
CA CYS A 616 -6.05 -1.20 -34.05
C CYS A 616 -5.37 0.17 -33.87
N LEU A 617 -4.73 0.66 -34.93
CA LEU A 617 -3.86 1.84 -34.87
C LEU A 617 -4.26 2.85 -35.95
N GLY A 618 -4.20 4.13 -35.59
CA GLY A 618 -4.26 5.25 -36.51
C GLY A 618 -2.86 5.82 -36.70
N LEU A 619 -2.20 5.50 -37.81
CA LEU A 619 -0.86 6.02 -38.10
C LEU A 619 -0.93 7.31 -38.89
N LEU A 620 -0.39 8.38 -38.32
CA LEU A 620 -0.30 9.71 -38.92
C LEU A 620 1.13 10.02 -39.41
N PRO A 621 1.32 10.96 -40.35
CA PRO A 621 2.64 11.49 -40.69
C PRO A 621 3.36 12.05 -39.45
N GLY A 622 4.70 12.05 -39.47
CA GLY A 622 5.50 12.62 -38.37
C GLY A 622 5.25 14.12 -38.19
N GLY A 623 4.99 14.56 -36.96
CA GLY A 623 4.69 15.94 -36.60
C GLY A 623 3.27 16.39 -36.98
N ALA A 624 2.36 15.46 -37.26
CA ALA A 624 0.96 15.74 -37.58
C ALA A 624 0.26 16.38 -36.38
N SER A 625 -0.47 17.48 -36.61
CA SER A 625 -1.31 18.08 -35.55
C SER A 625 -2.55 18.74 -36.13
N ILE A 626 -3.57 18.92 -35.29
CA ILE A 626 -4.79 19.63 -35.65
C ILE A 626 -4.89 20.87 -34.76
N ARG A 627 -5.02 22.05 -35.36
CA ARG A 627 -5.22 23.32 -34.65
C ARG A 627 -6.65 23.76 -34.84
N ALA A 628 -7.36 24.03 -33.76
CA ALA A 628 -8.71 24.59 -33.80
C ALA A 628 -8.75 25.85 -32.94
N ASN A 629 -9.15 26.99 -33.52
CA ASN A 629 -9.20 28.28 -32.83
C ASN A 629 -10.56 28.94 -33.07
N MET A 630 -11.13 29.55 -32.03
CA MET A 630 -12.30 30.41 -32.18
C MET A 630 -11.87 31.76 -32.78
N VAL A 631 -12.46 32.13 -33.90
CA VAL A 631 -12.23 33.43 -34.58
C VAL A 631 -13.23 34.47 -34.09
N GLU A 632 -14.47 34.06 -33.83
CA GLU A 632 -15.54 34.88 -33.25
C GLU A 632 -16.28 34.10 -32.15
N ALA A 633 -17.24 34.72 -31.48
CA ALA A 633 -17.99 34.08 -30.39
C ALA A 633 -18.72 32.80 -30.79
N LYS A 634 -19.08 32.64 -32.07
CA LYS A 634 -19.75 31.44 -32.62
C LYS A 634 -19.04 30.89 -33.86
N ARG A 635 -17.91 31.45 -34.28
CA ARG A 635 -17.19 31.02 -35.48
C ARG A 635 -15.82 30.48 -35.09
N GLY A 636 -15.49 29.28 -35.53
CA GLY A 636 -14.20 28.64 -35.31
C GLY A 636 -13.54 28.24 -36.62
N ASP A 637 -12.21 28.19 -36.62
CA ASP A 637 -11.40 27.73 -37.75
C ASP A 637 -10.54 26.54 -37.32
N LEU A 638 -10.51 25.51 -38.16
CA LEU A 638 -9.69 24.32 -37.96
C LEU A 638 -8.69 24.18 -39.10
N THR A 639 -7.42 23.94 -38.75
CA THR A 639 -6.31 23.74 -39.67
C THR A 639 -5.58 22.44 -39.36
N LEU A 640 -5.37 21.63 -40.39
CA LEU A 640 -4.55 20.42 -40.37
C LEU A 640 -3.10 20.80 -40.65
N VAL A 641 -2.18 20.39 -39.79
CA VAL A 641 -0.74 20.68 -39.90
C VAL A 641 0.01 19.38 -40.14
N ASN A 642 0.91 19.36 -41.13
CA ASN A 642 1.68 18.18 -41.54
C ASN A 642 0.83 16.95 -41.91
N LEU A 643 -0.38 17.18 -42.43
CA LEU A 643 -1.35 16.15 -42.83
C LEU A 643 -1.72 16.28 -44.32
N PRO A 644 -0.77 16.12 -45.26
CA PRO A 644 -1.01 16.36 -46.68
C PRO A 644 -2.03 15.37 -47.25
N GLY A 645 -3.07 15.89 -47.90
CA GLY A 645 -4.13 15.09 -48.54
C GLY A 645 -5.14 14.46 -47.58
N TRP A 646 -4.98 14.64 -46.27
CA TRP A 646 -5.98 14.28 -45.28
C TRP A 646 -7.10 15.31 -45.27
N LYS A 647 -8.31 14.89 -44.91
CA LYS A 647 -9.47 15.77 -44.77
C LYS A 647 -10.08 15.58 -43.40
N LEU A 648 -10.82 16.59 -42.94
CA LEU A 648 -11.54 16.54 -41.69
C LEU A 648 -13.01 16.82 -41.96
N SER A 649 -13.90 16.02 -41.38
CA SER A 649 -15.35 16.26 -41.44
C SER A 649 -15.98 16.17 -40.05
N PRO A 650 -16.77 17.15 -39.61
CA PRO A 650 -17.46 17.07 -38.33
C PRO A 650 -18.53 15.98 -38.36
N ARG A 651 -18.69 15.23 -37.26
CA ARG A 651 -19.79 14.25 -37.11
C ARG A 651 -21.12 14.88 -36.72
N ARG A 652 -21.09 16.16 -36.37
CA ARG A 652 -22.24 16.93 -35.92
C ARG A 652 -22.94 17.59 -37.12
N PRO A 653 -24.19 17.19 -37.46
CA PRO A 653 -24.85 17.58 -38.71
C PRO A 653 -25.46 18.99 -38.72
N ASP A 654 -25.66 19.61 -37.55
CA ASP A 654 -26.22 20.97 -37.40
C ASP A 654 -25.17 22.09 -37.50
N LEU A 655 -23.90 21.77 -37.78
CA LEU A 655 -22.84 22.76 -37.96
C LEU A 655 -22.87 23.39 -39.35
N ASP A 656 -22.87 24.71 -39.41
CA ASP A 656 -22.77 25.45 -40.66
C ASP A 656 -21.29 25.57 -41.06
N ILE A 657 -20.85 24.78 -42.04
CA ILE A 657 -19.50 24.88 -42.62
C ILE A 657 -19.49 26.05 -43.61
N VAL A 658 -18.78 27.12 -43.27
CA VAL A 658 -18.82 28.39 -44.01
C VAL A 658 -17.75 28.45 -45.10
N ASP A 659 -16.55 27.92 -44.80
CA ASP A 659 -15.41 27.91 -45.73
C ASP A 659 -14.67 26.57 -45.62
N GLN A 660 -14.54 25.84 -46.73
CA GLN A 660 -13.77 24.59 -46.80
C GLN A 660 -12.52 24.83 -47.66
N HIS A 661 -11.33 24.65 -47.08
CA HIS A 661 -10.06 24.83 -47.77
C HIS A 661 -9.25 23.52 -47.77
N THR A 662 -8.17 23.47 -48.55
CA THR A 662 -7.38 22.25 -48.75
C THR A 662 -6.75 21.69 -47.47
N GLU A 663 -6.56 22.53 -46.45
CA GLU A 663 -5.91 22.18 -45.18
C GLU A 663 -6.87 22.29 -43.98
N GLY A 664 -8.18 22.38 -44.18
CA GLY A 664 -9.10 22.61 -43.06
C GLY A 664 -10.48 23.15 -43.43
N PHE A 665 -11.21 23.63 -42.42
CA PHE A 665 -12.51 24.27 -42.61
C PHE A 665 -12.83 25.26 -41.48
N SER A 666 -13.67 26.25 -41.79
CA SER A 666 -14.29 27.13 -40.80
C SER A 666 -15.75 26.72 -40.55
N VAL A 667 -16.17 26.73 -39.29
CA VAL A 667 -17.54 26.43 -38.85
C VAL A 667 -18.18 27.56 -38.09
N THR A 668 -19.50 27.68 -38.23
CA THR A 668 -20.36 28.48 -37.36
C THR A 668 -21.25 27.56 -36.54
N PHE A 669 -21.28 27.78 -35.23
CA PHE A 669 -22.14 27.06 -34.31
C PHE A 669 -23.54 27.72 -34.28
N PRO A 670 -24.64 26.99 -34.53
CA PRO A 670 -25.99 27.58 -34.54
C PRO A 670 -26.38 28.09 -33.14
N GLY A 671 -25.92 27.40 -32.09
CA GLY A 671 -26.18 27.70 -30.69
C GLY A 671 -24.95 28.21 -29.93
N ARG A 672 -24.79 27.72 -28.69
CA ARG A 672 -23.54 27.90 -27.95
C ARG A 672 -22.47 26.99 -28.57
N PRO A 673 -21.23 27.49 -28.73
CA PRO A 673 -20.18 26.66 -29.29
C PRO A 673 -19.85 25.50 -28.35
N ASP A 674 -19.53 24.38 -28.99
CA ASP A 674 -19.01 23.18 -28.35
C ASP A 674 -17.51 23.15 -28.65
N TYR A 675 -16.71 23.22 -27.58
CA TYR A 675 -15.27 23.30 -27.71
C TYR A 675 -14.62 21.93 -27.91
N ARG A 676 -15.35 20.81 -27.76
CA ARG A 676 -14.83 19.47 -28.04
C ARG A 676 -15.60 18.83 -29.18
N LEU A 677 -15.20 19.18 -30.40
CA LEU A 677 -15.87 18.68 -31.59
C LEU A 677 -15.36 17.28 -31.96
N VAL A 678 -16.30 16.36 -32.13
CA VAL A 678 -16.00 15.03 -32.70
C VAL A 678 -16.00 15.12 -34.21
N CYS A 679 -14.89 14.70 -34.82
CA CYS A 679 -14.67 14.72 -36.26
C CYS A 679 -14.19 13.36 -36.76
N ASP A 680 -14.44 13.12 -38.04
CA ASP A 680 -13.79 12.06 -38.81
C ASP A 680 -12.59 12.65 -39.54
N LEU A 681 -11.39 12.20 -39.13
CA LEU A 681 -10.15 12.48 -39.82
C LEU A 681 -9.96 11.45 -40.94
N LEU A 682 -10.21 11.88 -42.17
CA LEU A 682 -10.18 11.05 -43.37
C LEU A 682 -8.76 10.96 -43.93
N PRO A 683 -8.13 9.77 -43.95
CA PRO A 683 -6.87 9.58 -44.65
C PRO A 683 -7.04 9.69 -46.17
N PRO A 684 -5.96 9.96 -46.92
CA PRO A 684 -5.96 9.90 -48.38
C PRO A 684 -6.44 8.55 -48.94
N SER A 685 -6.29 7.48 -48.14
CA SER A 685 -6.81 6.15 -48.44
C SER A 685 -7.13 5.39 -47.15
N GLY A 686 -8.27 4.69 -47.12
CA GLY A 686 -8.70 3.90 -45.96
C GLY A 686 -10.00 4.42 -45.33
N ARG A 687 -10.30 3.93 -44.12
CA ARG A 687 -11.46 4.36 -43.34
C ARG A 687 -11.13 5.61 -42.50
N PRO A 688 -12.13 6.45 -42.17
CA PRO A 688 -11.93 7.61 -41.30
C PRO A 688 -11.50 7.20 -39.89
N LEU A 689 -10.64 8.02 -39.29
CA LEU A 689 -10.25 7.94 -37.89
C LEU A 689 -11.16 8.86 -37.07
N PRO A 690 -11.96 8.32 -36.13
CA PRO A 690 -12.74 9.16 -35.24
C PRO A 690 -11.84 9.86 -34.22
N VAL A 691 -11.83 11.19 -34.25
CA VAL A 691 -10.99 12.04 -33.41
C VAL A 691 -11.80 13.09 -32.66
N ARG A 692 -11.33 13.47 -31.47
CA ARG A 692 -11.84 14.59 -30.70
C ARG A 692 -10.89 15.76 -30.82
N ILE A 693 -11.42 16.92 -31.18
CA ILE A 693 -10.66 18.16 -31.40
C ILE A 693 -11.13 19.22 -30.42
N THR A 694 -10.18 19.76 -29.65
CA THR A 694 -10.46 20.86 -28.72
C THR A 694 -10.17 22.22 -29.35
N PHE A 695 -11.17 23.10 -29.40
CA PHE A 695 -11.02 24.49 -29.82
C PHE A 695 -10.35 25.32 -28.74
N ARG A 696 -9.39 26.16 -29.15
CA ARG A 696 -8.87 27.25 -28.33
C ARG A 696 -9.84 28.44 -28.40
N GLY A 697 -10.47 28.75 -27.27
CA GLY A 697 -11.38 29.90 -27.13
C GLY A 697 -10.64 31.24 -27.22
N ARG A 698 -11.40 32.34 -27.36
CA ARG A 698 -10.85 33.72 -27.27
C ARG A 698 -10.86 34.27 -25.85
N ASP A 699 -11.82 33.82 -25.07
CA ASP A 699 -11.99 34.20 -23.67
C ASP A 699 -11.74 32.98 -22.80
N ALA A 700 -11.39 33.22 -21.53
CA ALA A 700 -11.40 32.16 -20.54
C ALA A 700 -12.84 31.69 -20.30
N VAL A 701 -13.08 30.38 -20.34
CA VAL A 701 -14.41 29.79 -20.20
C VAL A 701 -14.36 28.53 -19.35
N ILE A 702 -15.49 28.15 -18.77
CA ILE A 702 -15.65 26.84 -18.14
C ILE A 702 -16.34 25.92 -19.15
N VAL A 703 -15.77 24.75 -19.38
CA VAL A 703 -16.21 23.75 -20.35
C VAL A 703 -16.54 22.47 -19.59
N LYS A 704 -17.75 21.95 -19.80
CA LYS A 704 -18.20 20.66 -19.23
C LYS A 704 -17.50 19.48 -19.93
N HIS A 705 -17.65 18.28 -19.37
CA HIS A 705 -17.04 17.06 -19.93
C HIS A 705 -17.46 16.78 -21.39
N ASP A 706 -18.69 17.17 -21.75
CA ASP A 706 -19.28 17.03 -23.08
C ASP A 706 -18.79 18.07 -24.10
N GLY A 707 -17.96 19.03 -23.67
CA GLY A 707 -17.46 20.13 -24.51
C GLY A 707 -18.34 21.38 -24.50
N ALA A 708 -19.50 21.35 -23.84
CA ALA A 708 -20.40 22.48 -23.77
C ALA A 708 -19.85 23.58 -22.86
N ILE A 709 -19.91 24.83 -23.33
CA ILE A 709 -19.52 25.99 -22.53
C ILE A 709 -20.60 26.32 -21.50
N VAL A 710 -20.16 26.46 -20.25
CA VAL A 710 -20.97 26.98 -19.15
C VAL A 710 -21.19 28.47 -19.37
N ALA A 711 -22.45 28.90 -19.42
CA ALA A 711 -22.75 30.31 -19.62
C ALA A 711 -22.42 31.15 -18.37
N PRO A 712 -22.06 32.43 -18.56
CA PRO A 712 -21.95 33.40 -17.48
C PRO A 712 -23.20 33.39 -16.57
N GLY A 713 -23.01 33.42 -15.26
CA GLY A 713 -24.10 33.41 -14.28
C GLY A 713 -24.77 32.05 -14.03
N THR A 714 -24.34 30.98 -14.72
CA THR A 714 -24.91 29.64 -14.52
C THR A 714 -24.58 29.10 -13.12
N MET A 715 -25.53 28.39 -12.52
CA MET A 715 -25.35 27.64 -11.28
C MET A 715 -24.87 26.22 -11.61
N LEU A 716 -23.71 25.84 -11.09
CA LEU A 716 -23.18 24.47 -11.09
C LEU A 716 -23.31 23.86 -9.69
N ASP A 717 -23.31 22.53 -9.63
CA ASP A 717 -23.19 21.77 -8.37
C ASP A 717 -21.77 21.19 -8.21
N LEU A 718 -21.42 20.69 -7.02
CA LEU A 718 -20.12 20.07 -6.77
C LEU A 718 -19.83 18.87 -7.68
N ALA A 719 -20.84 18.03 -7.94
CA ALA A 719 -20.66 16.85 -8.80
C ALA A 719 -20.37 17.25 -10.25
N SER A 720 -20.87 18.40 -10.70
CA SER A 720 -20.56 18.98 -12.01
C SER A 720 -19.08 19.35 -12.18
N LEU A 721 -18.25 19.38 -11.12
CA LEU A 721 -16.80 19.57 -11.27
C LEU A 721 -16.11 18.38 -11.96
N ARG A 722 -16.72 17.20 -11.92
CA ARG A 722 -16.20 16.00 -12.59
C ARG A 722 -16.16 16.22 -14.11
N GLY A 723 -14.96 16.08 -14.69
CA GLY A 723 -14.73 16.30 -16.11
C GLY A 723 -14.95 17.74 -16.59
N THR A 724 -15.14 18.71 -15.69
CA THR A 724 -15.23 20.14 -16.05
C THR A 724 -13.86 20.81 -15.96
N PHE A 725 -13.53 21.59 -16.97
CA PHE A 725 -12.25 22.28 -17.10
C PHE A 725 -12.48 23.78 -17.26
N ALA A 726 -11.60 24.58 -16.68
CA ALA A 726 -11.42 25.96 -17.10
C ALA A 726 -10.44 25.96 -18.29
N LEU A 727 -10.83 26.57 -19.39
CA LEU A 727 -9.99 26.73 -20.57
C LEU A 727 -9.66 28.21 -20.74
N ALA A 728 -8.38 28.54 -20.85
CA ALA A 728 -7.92 29.89 -21.11
C ALA A 728 -6.94 29.92 -22.30
N PRO A 729 -7.05 30.90 -23.22
CA PRO A 729 -6.14 31.02 -24.36
C PRO A 729 -4.74 31.53 -24.00
N HIS A 730 -4.65 32.23 -22.88
CA HIS A 730 -3.45 32.84 -22.35
C HIS A 730 -3.44 32.61 -20.84
N ARG A 731 -2.28 32.84 -20.23
CA ARG A 731 -2.11 32.83 -18.77
C ARG A 731 -3.20 33.67 -18.09
N THR A 732 -4.12 33.02 -17.41
CA THR A 732 -5.31 33.62 -16.78
C THR A 732 -5.42 33.15 -15.35
N SER A 733 -5.97 34.01 -14.48
CA SER A 733 -6.22 33.68 -13.08
C SER A 733 -7.71 33.49 -12.83
N LEU A 734 -8.10 32.35 -12.26
CA LEU A 734 -9.44 32.05 -11.78
C LEU A 734 -9.50 32.28 -10.28
N LEU A 735 -10.40 33.17 -9.85
CA LEU A 735 -10.72 33.45 -8.45
C LEU A 735 -11.90 32.58 -8.01
N ILE A 736 -11.76 31.95 -6.84
CA ILE A 736 -12.74 31.08 -6.19
C ILE A 736 -13.03 31.68 -4.82
N SER A 737 -14.24 32.19 -4.60
CA SER A 737 -14.60 32.90 -3.37
C SER A 737 -16.04 32.67 -2.97
N ARG A 738 -16.37 32.75 -1.68
CA ARG A 738 -17.77 32.82 -1.25
C ARG A 738 -18.39 34.13 -1.74
N ILE A 739 -19.66 34.09 -2.17
CA ILE A 739 -20.39 35.28 -2.61
C ILE A 739 -20.37 36.33 -1.48
N GLY A 740 -19.88 37.54 -1.80
CA GLY A 740 -19.80 38.66 -0.87
C GLY A 740 -18.68 38.58 0.19
N ALA A 741 -17.82 37.56 0.16
CA ALA A 741 -16.67 37.49 1.05
C ALA A 741 -15.54 38.41 0.56
N LYS A 742 -14.99 39.21 1.47
CA LYS A 742 -13.83 40.08 1.21
C LYS A 742 -12.49 39.39 1.43
N THR A 743 -12.49 38.28 2.17
CA THR A 743 -11.30 37.53 2.60
C THR A 743 -11.53 36.03 2.38
N GLY A 744 -10.44 35.24 2.37
CA GLY A 744 -10.50 33.78 2.22
C GLY A 744 -10.62 33.23 0.80
N ALA A 745 -10.67 34.11 -0.22
CA ALA A 745 -10.67 33.67 -1.62
C ALA A 745 -9.41 32.89 -1.99
N SER A 746 -9.56 31.90 -2.86
CA SER A 746 -8.47 31.13 -3.46
C SER A 746 -8.34 31.53 -4.92
N SER A 747 -7.12 31.74 -5.42
CA SER A 747 -6.86 31.99 -6.84
C SER A 747 -5.97 30.91 -7.44
N VAL A 748 -6.19 30.58 -8.71
CA VAL A 748 -5.27 29.73 -9.46
C VAL A 748 -4.96 30.35 -10.81
N THR A 749 -3.68 30.39 -11.17
CA THR A 749 -3.20 30.87 -12.47
C THR A 749 -2.81 29.68 -13.33
N PHE A 750 -3.29 29.64 -14.56
CA PHE A 750 -3.02 28.56 -15.51
C PHE A 750 -3.01 29.09 -16.94
N ASP A 751 -2.47 28.28 -17.86
CA ASP A 751 -2.46 28.53 -19.30
C ASP A 751 -2.99 27.26 -19.99
N GLY A 752 -3.94 27.40 -20.92
CA GLY A 752 -4.63 26.25 -21.53
C GLY A 752 -5.73 25.65 -20.65
N GLU A 753 -5.75 24.33 -20.54
CA GLU A 753 -6.77 23.58 -19.78
C GLU A 753 -6.37 23.41 -18.31
N TYR A 754 -7.32 23.66 -17.41
CA TYR A 754 -7.18 23.45 -15.98
C TYR A 754 -8.39 22.69 -15.43
N PRO A 755 -8.23 21.43 -14.96
CA PRO A 755 -9.33 20.65 -14.42
C PRO A 755 -9.84 21.25 -13.10
N LEU A 756 -11.12 21.59 -13.02
CA LEU A 756 -11.68 22.24 -11.82
C LEU A 756 -11.80 21.28 -10.63
N ALA A 757 -11.92 19.98 -10.88
CA ALA A 757 -11.91 18.95 -9.84
C ALA A 757 -10.66 19.02 -8.94
N THR A 758 -9.52 19.52 -9.45
CA THR A 758 -8.29 19.72 -8.65
C THR A 758 -8.46 20.71 -7.49
N ARG A 759 -9.50 21.55 -7.52
CA ARG A 759 -9.83 22.52 -6.46
C ARG A 759 -11.06 22.11 -5.66
N ARG A 760 -11.55 20.88 -5.80
CA ARG A 760 -12.76 20.40 -5.10
C ARG A 760 -12.68 20.58 -3.58
N GLN A 761 -11.63 20.08 -2.93
CA GLN A 761 -11.42 20.24 -1.48
C GLN A 761 -11.39 21.72 -1.05
N VAL A 762 -10.81 22.60 -1.87
CA VAL A 762 -10.79 24.04 -1.61
C VAL A 762 -12.21 24.60 -1.61
N ILE A 763 -13.01 24.21 -2.61
CA ILE A 763 -14.39 24.64 -2.78
C ILE A 763 -15.25 24.09 -1.64
N GLU A 764 -15.10 22.83 -1.26
CA GLU A 764 -15.84 22.20 -0.15
C GLU A 764 -15.53 22.85 1.19
N ALA A 765 -14.26 23.19 1.45
CA ALA A 765 -13.86 23.93 2.64
C ALA A 765 -14.46 25.35 2.66
N LEU A 766 -14.48 26.06 1.52
CA LEU A 766 -15.12 27.37 1.42
C LEU A 766 -16.64 27.30 1.60
N LEU A 767 -17.28 26.23 1.12
CA LEU A 767 -18.69 25.96 1.36
C LEU A 767 -18.96 25.68 2.85
N ALA A 768 -18.08 24.93 3.51
CA ALA A 768 -18.20 24.61 4.94
C ALA A 768 -18.06 25.85 5.84
N GLU A 769 -17.26 26.85 5.46
CA GLU A 769 -17.11 28.11 6.20
C GLU A 769 -18.41 28.90 6.36
N ALA A 770 -19.39 28.70 5.47
CA ALA A 770 -20.68 29.36 5.59
C ALA A 770 -21.51 28.84 6.78
N GLY A 771 -21.17 27.68 7.35
CA GLY A 771 -21.89 27.08 8.47
C GLY A 771 -23.29 26.55 8.12
N HIS A 772 -23.66 26.54 6.83
CA HIS A 772 -24.91 25.98 6.34
C HIS A 772 -24.72 25.33 4.96
N GLN A 773 -25.61 24.41 4.60
CA GLN A 773 -25.41 23.58 3.40
C GLN A 773 -25.77 24.27 2.07
N ASP A 774 -26.57 25.33 2.13
CA ASP A 774 -27.05 26.06 0.94
C ASP A 774 -26.09 27.18 0.47
N ALA A 775 -24.84 27.11 0.90
CA ALA A 775 -23.80 28.07 0.56
C ALA A 775 -23.45 28.02 -0.94
N GLN A 776 -23.03 29.17 -1.46
CA GLN A 776 -22.62 29.31 -2.86
C GLN A 776 -21.23 29.95 -2.96
N ILE A 777 -20.45 29.42 -3.89
CA ILE A 777 -19.12 29.87 -4.29
C ILE A 777 -19.22 30.53 -5.67
N GLU A 778 -18.39 31.53 -5.88
CA GLU A 778 -18.22 32.27 -7.11
C GLU A 778 -16.91 31.85 -7.78
N LEU A 779 -17.00 31.54 -9.08
CA LEU A 779 -15.88 31.24 -9.98
C LEU A 779 -15.78 32.40 -10.97
N ALA A 780 -14.79 33.27 -10.78
CA ALA A 780 -14.61 34.49 -11.56
C ALA A 780 -13.22 34.54 -12.21
N PHE A 781 -13.15 34.73 -13.53
CA PHE A 781 -11.90 35.01 -14.20
C PHE A 781 -11.48 36.46 -13.93
N LEU A 782 -10.25 36.67 -13.44
CA LEU A 782 -9.74 38.00 -13.15
C LEU A 782 -9.63 38.82 -14.44
N GLY A 783 -10.21 40.03 -14.43
CA GLY A 783 -10.26 40.92 -15.58
C GLY A 783 -11.44 40.67 -16.54
N ASP A 784 -12.28 39.66 -16.28
CA ASP A 784 -13.49 39.40 -17.05
C ASP A 784 -14.69 40.19 -16.47
N SER A 785 -15.44 40.87 -17.34
CA SER A 785 -16.63 41.65 -16.94
C SER A 785 -17.94 40.86 -17.01
N ARG A 786 -17.91 39.61 -17.47
CA ARG A 786 -19.10 38.74 -17.55
C ARG A 786 -19.51 38.26 -16.15
N SER A 787 -20.79 37.92 -16.00
CA SER A 787 -21.28 37.31 -14.76
C SER A 787 -20.53 36.03 -14.44
N SER A 788 -20.00 35.96 -13.22
CA SER A 788 -19.31 34.81 -12.67
C SER A 788 -20.17 33.54 -12.69
N VAL A 789 -19.52 32.38 -12.82
CA VAL A 789 -20.21 31.09 -12.65
C VAL A 789 -20.34 30.84 -11.16
N ARG A 790 -21.52 30.37 -10.72
CA ARG A 790 -21.77 30.04 -9.32
C ARG A 790 -21.68 28.54 -9.12
N LEU A 791 -21.24 28.12 -7.93
CA LEU A 791 -21.18 26.73 -7.54
C LEU A 791 -21.80 26.50 -6.18
N GLY A 792 -22.72 25.54 -6.09
CA GLY A 792 -23.41 25.16 -4.86
C GLY A 792 -23.14 23.69 -4.52
N ARG A 793 -23.52 23.27 -3.32
CA ARG A 793 -23.28 21.89 -2.89
C ARG A 793 -24.13 20.88 -3.66
N TYR A 794 -25.38 21.24 -3.97
CA TYR A 794 -26.38 20.33 -4.54
C TYR A 794 -26.94 20.82 -5.87
N ARG A 795 -27.26 19.87 -6.74
CA ARG A 795 -27.99 20.09 -8.01
C ARG A 795 -29.48 20.27 -7.77
N PHE A 796 -30.03 19.51 -6.82
CA PHE A 796 -31.44 19.49 -6.46
C PHE A 796 -31.67 19.98 -5.03
N ASP A 797 -32.83 20.62 -4.80
CA ASP A 797 -33.26 21.03 -3.47
C ASP A 797 -33.65 19.80 -2.60
N LYS A 798 -34.00 20.05 -1.34
CA LYS A 798 -34.36 19.00 -0.39
C LYS A 798 -35.59 18.22 -0.85
N PRO A 799 -35.60 16.89 -0.65
CA PRO A 799 -36.78 16.07 -0.93
C PRO A 799 -38.01 16.55 -0.16
N ILE A 800 -39.18 16.52 -0.79
CA ILE A 800 -40.45 16.95 -0.17
C ILE A 800 -41.18 15.70 0.36
N GLN A 801 -41.53 15.70 1.64
CA GLN A 801 -42.28 14.60 2.23
C GLN A 801 -43.78 14.78 2.03
N SER A 802 -44.42 13.80 1.41
CA SER A 802 -45.87 13.78 1.15
C SER A 802 -46.45 12.41 1.48
N ALA A 803 -47.29 12.33 2.53
CA ALA A 803 -48.03 11.12 2.90
C ALA A 803 -47.18 9.82 3.08
N GLY A 804 -45.95 9.94 3.57
CA GLY A 804 -45.04 8.81 3.77
C GLY A 804 -44.24 8.40 2.52
N LEU A 805 -44.42 9.13 1.41
CA LEU A 805 -43.57 9.10 0.23
C LEU A 805 -42.65 10.32 0.22
N VAL A 806 -41.56 10.21 -0.52
CA VAL A 806 -40.60 11.30 -0.74
C VAL A 806 -40.57 11.68 -2.21
N ASP A 807 -40.91 12.93 -2.50
CA ASP A 807 -40.93 13.49 -3.84
C ASP A 807 -39.57 14.12 -4.18
N LEU A 808 -39.02 13.68 -5.32
CA LEU A 808 -37.77 14.12 -5.93
C LEU A 808 -37.92 13.98 -7.45
N PRO A 809 -37.26 14.85 -8.25
CA PRO A 809 -37.29 14.75 -9.70
C PRO A 809 -36.86 13.34 -10.17
N GLN A 810 -37.67 12.69 -11.01
CA GLN A 810 -37.24 11.49 -11.75
C GLN A 810 -36.16 11.89 -12.75
N THR A 811 -34.91 11.91 -12.29
CA THR A 811 -33.72 12.31 -13.04
C THR A 811 -32.66 11.22 -12.89
N GLU A 812 -31.58 11.31 -13.66
CA GLU A 812 -30.44 10.40 -13.54
C GLU A 812 -29.85 10.48 -12.11
N GLY A 813 -30.03 9.41 -11.33
CA GLY A 813 -29.52 9.29 -9.97
C GLY A 813 -30.26 8.24 -9.13
N ALA A 814 -29.60 7.71 -8.12
CA ALA A 814 -30.19 6.77 -7.16
C ALA A 814 -30.68 7.52 -5.92
N VAL A 815 -31.96 7.38 -5.58
CA VAL A 815 -32.49 7.89 -4.30
C VAL A 815 -32.21 6.87 -3.21
N VAL A 816 -31.53 7.29 -2.17
CA VAL A 816 -31.07 6.42 -1.07
C VAL A 816 -31.51 6.97 0.28
N ALA A 817 -31.69 6.06 1.24
CA ALA A 817 -31.92 6.33 2.64
C ALA A 817 -30.74 5.80 3.44
N ARG A 818 -30.31 6.56 4.44
CA ARG A 818 -29.36 6.13 5.45
C ARG A 818 -30.03 6.20 6.81
N MET A 819 -29.96 5.13 7.59
CA MET A 819 -30.51 5.15 8.95
C MET A 819 -29.62 6.02 9.83
N VAL A 820 -30.21 7.00 10.54
CA VAL A 820 -29.45 7.78 11.54
C VAL A 820 -28.92 6.85 12.61
N CYS A 821 -29.67 5.80 12.95
CA CYS A 821 -29.29 4.84 13.98
C CYS A 821 -28.23 3.81 13.57
N ASP A 822 -27.96 3.65 12.28
CA ASP A 822 -26.90 2.79 11.75
C ASP A 822 -26.37 3.41 10.44
N PRO A 823 -25.48 4.40 10.55
CA PRO A 823 -25.15 5.26 9.42
C PRO A 823 -24.07 4.69 8.50
N ALA A 824 -23.70 3.42 8.67
CA ALA A 824 -22.71 2.75 7.81
C ALA A 824 -23.27 2.44 6.43
N ASP A 825 -24.54 2.03 6.37
CA ASP A 825 -25.13 1.46 5.17
C ASP A 825 -26.20 2.37 4.58
N GLU A 826 -26.18 2.44 3.25
CA GLU A 826 -27.20 3.11 2.45
C GLU A 826 -28.12 2.08 1.83
N VAL A 827 -29.42 2.38 1.87
CA VAL A 827 -30.47 1.53 1.34
C VAL A 827 -31.17 2.27 0.20
N PRO A 828 -31.25 1.70 -1.02
CA PRO A 828 -31.94 2.33 -2.13
C PRO A 828 -33.46 2.38 -1.87
N LEU A 829 -34.10 3.49 -2.25
CA LEU A 829 -35.56 3.59 -2.23
C LEU A 829 -36.16 3.05 -3.52
N THR A 830 -37.36 2.49 -3.41
CA THR A 830 -38.14 2.04 -4.56
C THR A 830 -39.09 3.13 -5.00
N PHE A 831 -39.10 3.47 -6.29
CA PHE A 831 -40.10 4.37 -6.86
C PHE A 831 -41.48 3.69 -6.82
N ASP A 832 -42.50 4.39 -6.31
CA ASP A 832 -43.88 3.91 -6.27
C ASP A 832 -44.61 4.35 -7.55
N PRO A 833 -44.88 3.46 -8.53
CA PRO A 833 -45.50 3.83 -9.80
C PRO A 833 -46.95 4.30 -9.67
N GLN A 834 -47.59 4.11 -8.51
CA GLN A 834 -48.96 4.58 -8.24
C GLN A 834 -49.01 5.82 -7.34
N GLY A 835 -47.86 6.28 -6.84
CA GLY A 835 -47.72 7.47 -6.00
C GLY A 835 -46.78 8.51 -6.61
N PRO A 836 -46.73 9.73 -6.04
CA PRO A 836 -45.88 10.81 -6.55
C PRO A 836 -44.40 10.69 -6.14
N GLY A 837 -43.88 9.53 -5.69
CA GLY A 837 -42.52 9.52 -5.14
C GLY A 837 -41.95 8.17 -4.71
N TYR A 838 -40.87 8.25 -3.94
CA TYR A 838 -40.07 7.13 -3.49
C TYR A 838 -40.53 6.61 -2.13
N ARG A 839 -40.46 5.29 -1.93
CA ARG A 839 -40.79 4.60 -0.68
C ARG A 839 -39.54 4.01 -0.04
N ALA A 840 -39.36 4.25 1.25
CA ALA A 840 -38.33 3.60 2.05
C ALA A 840 -38.64 2.10 2.23
N PRO A 841 -37.64 1.21 2.12
CA PRO A 841 -37.85 -0.22 2.37
C PRO A 841 -38.29 -0.51 3.81
N ALA A 842 -38.97 -1.64 4.02
CA ALA A 842 -39.42 -2.07 5.34
C ALA A 842 -38.28 -2.39 6.32
N SER A 843 -37.04 -2.56 5.83
CA SER A 843 -35.85 -2.72 6.68
C SER A 843 -35.38 -1.43 7.34
N CYS A 844 -35.84 -0.27 6.86
CA CYS A 844 -35.51 1.03 7.45
C CYS A 844 -36.39 1.31 8.67
N TYR A 845 -35.76 1.67 9.79
CA TYR A 845 -36.45 2.01 11.05
C TYR A 845 -35.91 3.31 11.65
N GLY A 846 -36.74 4.00 12.43
CA GLY A 846 -36.40 5.29 13.04
C GLY A 846 -36.18 6.43 12.04
N PRO A 847 -35.50 7.51 12.48
CA PRO A 847 -35.15 8.60 11.59
C PRO A 847 -34.19 8.13 10.51
N ILE A 848 -34.52 8.44 9.26
CA ILE A 848 -33.69 8.14 8.09
C ILE A 848 -33.34 9.43 7.35
N LEU A 849 -32.09 9.55 6.93
CA LEU A 849 -31.62 10.63 6.07
C LEU A 849 -31.81 10.21 4.61
N ILE A 850 -32.58 10.99 3.85
CA ILE A 850 -32.88 10.71 2.43
C ILE A 850 -32.23 11.76 1.54
N TYR A 851 -31.58 11.30 0.48
CA TYR A 851 -30.91 12.12 -0.54
C TYR A 851 -30.75 11.34 -1.85
N MET A 852 -30.29 12.03 -2.90
CA MET A 852 -30.03 11.48 -4.22
C MET A 852 -28.53 11.43 -4.49
N ARG A 853 -28.09 10.35 -5.13
CA ARG A 853 -26.71 10.14 -5.58
C ARG A 853 -26.60 10.12 -7.10
N ASP A 854 -25.51 10.69 -7.60
CA ASP A 854 -25.02 10.58 -8.98
C ASP A 854 -23.59 10.04 -8.91
N GLY A 855 -23.41 8.73 -9.08
CA GLY A 855 -22.15 8.04 -8.78
C GLY A 855 -21.73 8.23 -7.31
N PRO A 856 -20.49 8.70 -7.02
CA PRO A 856 -20.02 8.94 -5.66
C PRO A 856 -20.60 10.21 -5.01
N ASP A 857 -21.23 11.10 -5.77
CA ASP A 857 -21.62 12.42 -5.31
C ASP A 857 -23.05 12.46 -4.75
N VAL A 858 -23.24 13.25 -3.69
CA VAL A 858 -24.57 13.60 -3.16
C VAL A 858 -25.08 14.83 -3.91
N VAL A 859 -26.12 14.67 -4.72
CA VAL A 859 -26.61 15.72 -5.63
C VAL A 859 -27.90 16.41 -5.18
N SER A 860 -28.55 15.92 -4.12
CA SER A 860 -29.68 16.62 -3.49
C SER A 860 -29.40 16.95 -2.03
N ARG A 861 -30.03 18.03 -1.54
CA ARG A 861 -29.92 18.45 -0.15
C ARG A 861 -30.53 17.37 0.77
N PRO A 862 -29.75 16.75 1.68
CA PRO A 862 -30.27 15.70 2.56
C PRO A 862 -31.41 16.17 3.46
N VAL A 863 -32.38 15.29 3.70
CA VAL A 863 -33.50 15.54 4.61
C VAL A 863 -33.70 14.37 5.55
N VAL A 864 -33.93 14.67 6.83
CA VAL A 864 -34.30 13.65 7.82
C VAL A 864 -35.80 13.41 7.75
N VAL A 865 -36.20 12.16 7.57
CA VAL A 865 -37.58 11.68 7.52
C VAL A 865 -37.80 10.67 8.64
N ASP A 866 -38.87 10.87 9.41
CA ASP A 866 -39.26 9.92 10.46
C ASP A 866 -40.06 8.76 9.86
N THR A 867 -39.55 7.54 10.00
CA THR A 867 -40.33 6.33 9.72
C THR A 867 -41.14 6.00 10.97
N LYS A 868 -42.47 5.92 10.85
CA LYS A 868 -43.37 5.68 11.99
C LYS A 868 -43.09 4.36 12.76
N ASP A 869 -42.17 3.52 12.27
CA ASP A 869 -41.71 2.29 12.90
C ASP A 869 -40.70 2.58 14.03
N ARG A 870 -41.10 2.23 15.26
CA ARG A 870 -40.32 2.41 16.50
C ARG A 870 -39.72 1.12 17.05
N SER A 871 -39.49 0.12 16.21
CA SER A 871 -38.82 -1.13 16.57
C SER A 871 -37.43 -0.93 17.24
N PHE A 872 -36.86 0.27 17.14
CA PHE A 872 -35.60 0.70 17.77
C PHE A 872 -35.70 1.24 19.21
N ALA A 873 -36.89 1.27 19.84
CA ALA A 873 -37.19 2.03 21.07
C ALA A 873 -36.47 1.62 22.39
N ARG A 874 -35.35 0.89 22.35
CA ARG A 874 -34.52 0.55 23.52
C ARG A 874 -33.05 0.91 23.30
N ARG A 875 -32.75 2.19 23.10
CA ARG A 875 -31.36 2.68 23.09
C ARG A 875 -31.23 3.84 24.08
N GLU A 876 -30.10 3.91 24.77
CA GLU A 876 -29.76 4.97 25.72
C GLU A 876 -28.72 5.94 25.09
N GLY A 877 -28.48 7.09 25.70
CA GLY A 877 -27.33 7.95 25.33
C GLY A 877 -27.56 8.71 24.02
N LEU A 878 -26.55 8.79 23.17
CA LEU A 878 -26.59 9.59 21.95
C LEU A 878 -27.68 9.09 21.00
N MET A 879 -27.86 7.77 20.95
CA MET A 879 -28.88 7.11 20.15
C MET A 879 -30.30 7.51 20.54
N MET A 880 -30.56 7.68 21.83
CA MET A 880 -31.87 8.17 22.32
C MET A 880 -32.09 9.61 21.86
N ALA A 881 -31.09 10.47 22.07
CA ALA A 881 -31.15 11.88 21.70
C ALA A 881 -31.42 12.07 20.20
N LEU A 882 -30.77 11.28 19.34
CA LEU A 882 -30.94 11.35 17.87
C LEU A 882 -32.35 11.01 17.39
N THR A 883 -33.14 10.30 18.20
CA THR A 883 -34.50 9.86 17.84
C THR A 883 -35.60 10.81 18.31
N GLU A 884 -35.24 11.89 19.00
CA GLU A 884 -36.19 12.92 19.41
C GLU A 884 -36.77 13.66 18.20
N LEU A 885 -38.10 13.78 18.16
CA LEU A 885 -38.83 14.34 17.02
C LEU A 885 -38.81 15.86 17.06
N ASP A 886 -38.90 16.45 18.25
CA ASP A 886 -38.80 17.90 18.39
C ASP A 886 -37.36 18.35 18.11
N PHE A 887 -37.19 19.19 17.09
CA PHE A 887 -35.87 19.66 16.69
C PHE A 887 -35.13 20.36 17.83
N LYS A 888 -35.82 21.21 18.61
CA LYS A 888 -35.16 22.00 19.66
C LYS A 888 -34.72 21.10 20.81
N GLN A 889 -35.57 20.16 21.22
CA GLN A 889 -35.28 19.19 22.26
C GLN A 889 -34.17 18.23 21.82
N ARG A 890 -34.23 17.71 20.59
CA ARG A 890 -33.17 16.88 20.00
C ARG A 890 -31.80 17.55 20.07
N GLN A 891 -31.71 18.82 19.68
CA GLN A 891 -30.45 19.57 19.71
C GLN A 891 -29.94 19.74 21.15
N GLY A 892 -30.84 19.98 22.11
CA GLY A 892 -30.50 20.05 23.54
C GLY A 892 -29.99 18.72 24.09
N ASP A 893 -30.69 17.62 23.79
CA ASP A 893 -30.33 16.28 24.26
C ASP A 893 -29.01 15.80 23.66
N ILE A 894 -28.76 16.07 22.36
CA ILE A 894 -27.47 15.80 21.71
C ILE A 894 -26.36 16.56 22.41
N THR A 895 -26.54 17.86 22.65
CA THR A 895 -25.52 18.70 23.31
C THR A 895 -25.22 18.19 24.72
N LYS A 896 -26.26 17.76 25.46
CA LYS A 896 -26.10 17.17 26.78
C LYS A 896 -25.26 15.88 26.73
N VAL A 897 -25.58 14.95 25.83
CA VAL A 897 -24.82 13.69 25.70
C VAL A 897 -23.38 13.95 25.26
N LEU A 898 -23.15 14.86 24.31
CA LEU A 898 -21.79 15.24 23.90
C LEU A 898 -21.01 15.89 25.05
N SER A 899 -21.68 16.63 25.94
CA SER A 899 -21.04 17.16 27.15
C SER A 899 -20.75 16.06 28.17
N GLU A 900 -21.59 15.04 28.29
CA GLU A 900 -21.32 13.85 29.11
C GLU A 900 -20.12 13.05 28.57
N LEU A 901 -19.90 13.05 27.26
CA LEU A 901 -18.68 12.51 26.64
C LEU A 901 -17.43 13.25 27.12
N ALA A 902 -17.50 14.46 27.68
CA ALA A 902 -16.34 15.10 28.30
C ALA A 902 -15.93 14.46 29.64
N THR A 903 -16.75 13.58 30.20
CA THR A 903 -16.59 13.05 31.57
C THR A 903 -16.21 11.56 31.59
N THR A 904 -15.84 11.06 32.78
CA THR A 904 -15.56 9.62 33.00
C THR A 904 -16.81 8.74 32.87
N SER A 905 -18.01 9.32 32.84
CA SER A 905 -19.29 8.60 32.67
C SER A 905 -19.62 8.33 31.20
N ALA A 906 -18.74 8.71 30.27
CA ALA A 906 -18.95 8.52 28.84
C ALA A 906 -19.14 7.05 28.49
N ARG A 907 -20.18 6.77 27.69
CA ARG A 907 -20.41 5.43 27.16
C ARG A 907 -19.46 5.16 25.98
N PRO A 908 -18.68 4.07 26.01
CA PRO A 908 -17.81 3.71 24.89
C PRO A 908 -18.55 3.56 23.56
N GLU A 909 -19.81 3.12 23.61
CA GLU A 909 -20.70 2.95 22.45
C GLU A 909 -20.98 4.26 21.72
N ASP A 910 -21.18 5.37 22.44
CA ASP A 910 -21.45 6.68 21.84
C ASP A 910 -20.22 7.21 21.09
N VAL A 911 -19.01 7.01 21.64
CA VAL A 911 -17.75 7.38 20.97
C VAL A 911 -17.51 6.49 19.75
N SER A 912 -17.71 5.18 19.88
CA SER A 912 -17.57 4.23 18.77
C SER A 912 -18.56 4.54 17.65
N TYR A 913 -19.78 4.95 17.98
CA TYR A 913 -20.77 5.39 17.00
C TYR A 913 -20.26 6.61 16.23
N LEU A 914 -19.75 7.65 16.91
CA LEU A 914 -19.23 8.86 16.25
C LEU A 914 -18.03 8.55 15.35
N VAL A 915 -17.06 7.76 15.81
CA VAL A 915 -15.89 7.35 15.00
C VAL A 915 -16.34 6.59 13.76
N LYS A 916 -17.18 5.56 13.93
CA LYS A 916 -17.73 4.77 12.83
C LYS A 916 -18.52 5.65 11.84
N HIS A 917 -19.31 6.59 12.36
CA HIS A 917 -20.15 7.46 11.55
C HIS A 917 -19.33 8.43 10.69
N VAL A 918 -18.27 9.02 11.26
CA VAL A 918 -17.35 9.91 10.52
C VAL A 918 -16.61 9.13 9.44
N ALA A 919 -16.14 7.93 9.76
CA ALA A 919 -15.48 7.04 8.80
C ALA A 919 -16.40 6.61 7.64
N THR A 920 -17.73 6.64 7.81
CA THR A 920 -18.69 6.20 6.79
C THR A 920 -19.47 7.34 6.12
N LEU A 921 -19.05 8.61 6.25
CA LEU A 921 -19.77 9.73 5.63
C LEU A 921 -19.94 9.57 4.10
N ASN A 922 -18.93 9.06 3.39
CA ASN A 922 -18.98 8.74 1.96
C ASN A 922 -19.54 9.88 1.09
N GLY A 923 -19.04 11.11 1.30
CA GLY A 923 -19.44 12.31 0.55
C GLY A 923 -20.70 13.02 1.06
N VAL A 924 -21.40 12.46 2.06
CA VAL A 924 -22.44 13.21 2.79
C VAL A 924 -21.74 14.19 3.74
N PRO A 925 -22.04 15.50 3.69
CA PRO A 925 -21.37 16.46 4.55
C PRO A 925 -21.66 16.19 6.03
N ALA A 926 -20.64 16.30 6.88
CA ALA A 926 -20.77 16.14 8.33
C ALA A 926 -21.85 17.07 8.92
N SER A 927 -22.00 18.28 8.36
CA SER A 927 -23.05 19.24 8.74
C SER A 927 -24.49 18.79 8.44
N ALA A 928 -24.71 17.68 7.73
CA ALA A 928 -26.03 17.07 7.55
C ALA A 928 -26.51 16.27 8.75
N PHE A 929 -25.61 15.95 9.68
CA PHE A 929 -25.93 15.18 10.87
C PHE A 929 -25.87 16.07 12.11
N ASP A 930 -26.99 16.13 12.83
CA ASP A 930 -27.16 16.96 14.03
C ASP A 930 -26.04 16.70 15.07
N ALA A 931 -25.67 15.42 15.29
CA ALA A 931 -24.60 15.04 16.21
C ALA A 931 -23.23 15.60 15.81
N LEU A 932 -22.86 15.50 14.53
CA LEU A 932 -21.55 15.96 14.06
C LEU A 932 -21.47 17.48 13.98
N ALA A 933 -22.56 18.14 13.57
CA ALA A 933 -22.65 19.60 13.60
C ALA A 933 -22.44 20.14 15.03
N ARG A 934 -23.04 19.50 16.04
CA ARG A 934 -22.86 19.87 17.46
C ARG A 934 -21.53 19.44 18.05
N LEU A 935 -20.93 18.35 17.56
CA LEU A 935 -19.61 17.90 18.01
C LEU A 935 -18.53 18.99 17.85
N ALA A 936 -18.63 19.80 16.79
CA ALA A 936 -17.71 20.93 16.57
C ALA A 936 -17.80 22.04 17.65
N GLU A 937 -18.87 22.07 18.44
CA GLU A 937 -19.10 23.03 19.51
C GLU A 937 -18.61 22.51 20.88
N VAL A 938 -18.22 21.23 20.98
CA VAL A 938 -17.79 20.59 22.23
C VAL A 938 -16.35 20.05 22.09
N PRO A 939 -15.32 20.88 22.35
CA PRO A 939 -13.91 20.54 22.12
C PRO A 939 -13.43 19.24 22.78
N VAL A 940 -13.84 18.97 24.02
CA VAL A 940 -13.43 17.76 24.75
C VAL A 940 -13.95 16.50 24.06
N ALA A 941 -15.23 16.50 23.67
CA ALA A 941 -15.84 15.38 22.96
C ALA A 941 -15.14 15.14 21.60
N LEU A 942 -14.86 16.22 20.88
CA LEU A 942 -14.13 16.16 19.61
C LEU A 942 -12.73 15.55 19.77
N ALA A 943 -11.96 15.97 20.78
CA ALA A 943 -10.65 15.40 21.10
C ALA A 943 -10.75 13.90 21.47
N ARG A 944 -11.78 13.50 22.21
CA ARG A 944 -12.01 12.09 22.57
C ARG A 944 -12.38 11.21 21.38
N VAL A 945 -13.15 11.73 20.42
CA VAL A 945 -13.45 11.01 19.17
C VAL A 945 -12.15 10.73 18.41
N LEU A 946 -11.24 11.72 18.29
CA LEU A 946 -9.95 11.51 17.64
C LEU A 946 -9.05 10.51 18.40
N LEU A 947 -8.98 10.62 19.74
CA LEU A 947 -8.22 9.70 20.60
C LEU A 947 -8.68 8.24 20.55
N ASN A 948 -9.94 8.00 20.15
CA ASN A 948 -10.53 6.67 20.05
C ASN A 948 -10.65 6.15 18.61
N ALA A 949 -10.15 6.90 17.62
CA ALA A 949 -9.95 6.37 16.27
C ALA A 949 -8.72 5.45 16.27
N THR A 950 -8.94 4.14 16.09
CA THR A 950 -7.93 3.11 16.30
C THR A 950 -7.04 2.88 15.08
N ASP A 951 -7.60 2.90 13.87
CA ASP A 951 -6.87 2.75 12.62
C ASP A 951 -6.51 4.12 11.99
N GLU A 952 -5.52 4.11 11.08
CA GLU A 952 -5.03 5.32 10.41
C GLU A 952 -6.11 5.98 9.54
N ALA A 953 -6.96 5.20 8.87
CA ALA A 953 -8.01 5.74 8.01
C ALA A 953 -9.09 6.47 8.82
N SER A 954 -9.56 5.88 9.92
CA SER A 954 -10.48 6.52 10.86
C SER A 954 -9.88 7.77 11.49
N ARG A 955 -8.59 7.73 11.90
CA ARG A 955 -7.89 8.91 12.42
C ARG A 955 -7.85 10.05 11.40
N GLN A 956 -7.50 9.74 10.16
CA GLN A 956 -7.46 10.72 9.09
C GLN A 956 -8.85 11.27 8.76
N ALA A 957 -9.90 10.43 8.80
CA ALA A 957 -11.28 10.86 8.58
C ALA A 957 -11.75 11.84 9.67
N VAL A 958 -11.53 11.50 10.95
CA VAL A 958 -11.86 12.38 12.07
C VAL A 958 -11.05 13.67 12.01
N PHE A 959 -9.75 13.59 11.73
CA PHE A 959 -8.90 14.77 11.59
C PHE A 959 -9.38 15.69 10.45
N SER A 960 -9.91 15.12 9.36
CA SER A 960 -10.40 15.88 8.21
C SER A 960 -11.69 16.65 8.49
N LEU A 961 -12.41 16.39 9.60
CA LEU A 961 -13.62 17.12 9.98
C LEU A 961 -13.41 18.64 10.09
N GLN A 962 -12.19 19.11 10.38
CA GLN A 962 -11.90 20.55 10.42
C GLN A 962 -12.10 21.24 9.06
N ASN A 963 -12.12 20.46 7.96
CA ASN A 963 -12.40 20.95 6.61
C ASN A 963 -13.91 21.10 6.35
N GLU A 964 -14.75 20.36 7.07
CA GLU A 964 -16.21 20.33 6.88
C GLU A 964 -16.99 21.07 7.98
N LEU A 965 -16.41 21.24 9.16
CA LEU A 965 -17.04 21.81 10.34
C LEU A 965 -16.24 23.03 10.85
N PRO A 966 -16.86 23.98 11.57
CA PRO A 966 -16.27 25.30 11.85
C PRO A 966 -15.26 25.33 13.02
N PHE A 967 -14.32 24.38 13.09
CA PHE A 967 -13.24 24.33 14.09
C PHE A 967 -11.84 24.12 13.44
N LEU A 968 -10.78 24.19 14.24
CA LEU A 968 -9.40 23.86 13.84
C LEU A 968 -8.72 23.10 14.99
N TRP A 969 -8.03 21.99 14.71
CA TRP A 969 -7.40 21.16 15.75
C TRP A 969 -6.36 21.93 16.58
N LEU A 970 -5.51 22.70 15.91
CA LEU A 970 -4.48 23.52 16.58
C LEU A 970 -5.03 24.73 17.34
N ALA A 971 -6.32 25.05 17.18
CA ALA A 971 -7.00 26.13 17.90
C ALA A 971 -7.83 25.62 19.09
N LEU A 972 -7.94 24.29 19.27
CA LEU A 972 -8.67 23.71 20.38
C LEU A 972 -7.99 24.06 21.71
N PRO A 973 -8.75 24.34 22.78
CA PRO A 973 -8.19 24.58 24.10
C PRO A 973 -7.26 23.46 24.57
N ILE A 974 -6.10 23.80 25.12
CA ILE A 974 -5.18 22.82 25.71
C ILE A 974 -5.84 22.10 26.89
N SER A 975 -6.67 22.82 27.67
CA SER A 975 -7.50 22.28 28.73
C SER A 975 -8.38 21.13 28.24
N ALA A 976 -9.00 21.28 27.06
CA ALA A 976 -9.86 20.26 26.48
C ALA A 976 -9.09 18.97 26.12
N TRP A 977 -7.85 19.09 25.64
CA TRP A 977 -6.97 17.94 25.44
C TRP A 977 -6.63 17.26 26.77
N GLY A 978 -6.30 18.03 27.80
CA GLY A 978 -6.03 17.52 29.14
C GLY A 978 -7.19 16.74 29.74
N GLU A 979 -8.42 17.27 29.64
CA GLU A 979 -9.63 16.60 30.07
C GLU A 979 -9.89 15.30 29.28
N ALA A 980 -9.68 15.33 27.95
CA ALA A 980 -9.85 14.15 27.11
C ALA A 980 -8.87 13.02 27.47
N PHE A 981 -7.59 13.33 27.65
CA PHE A 981 -6.59 12.36 28.10
C PHE A 981 -6.86 11.87 29.53
N GLY A 982 -7.32 12.74 30.43
CA GLY A 982 -7.71 12.37 31.79
C GLY A 982 -8.89 11.40 31.82
N ALA A 983 -9.88 11.60 30.95
CA ALA A 983 -11.01 10.68 30.82
C ALA A 983 -10.58 9.30 30.28
N GLU A 984 -9.66 9.26 29.31
CA GLU A 984 -9.09 8.00 28.80
C GLU A 984 -8.23 7.29 29.84
N TRP A 985 -7.45 8.02 30.63
CA TRP A 985 -6.69 7.50 31.76
C TRP A 985 -7.61 6.76 32.74
N ALA A 986 -8.68 7.42 33.21
CA ALA A 986 -9.63 6.82 34.14
C ALA A 986 -10.32 5.56 33.58
N GLY A 987 -10.64 5.56 32.28
CA GLY A 987 -11.18 4.38 31.59
C GLY A 987 -10.21 3.20 31.57
N LEU A 988 -8.93 3.46 31.29
CA LEU A 988 -7.88 2.44 31.29
C LEU A 988 -7.53 1.96 32.71
N GLU A 989 -7.57 2.83 33.72
CA GLU A 989 -7.38 2.45 35.12
C GLU A 989 -8.44 1.44 35.58
N SER A 990 -9.69 1.64 35.16
CA SER A 990 -10.80 0.72 35.42
C SER A 990 -10.62 -0.62 34.69
N ALA A 991 -10.24 -0.58 33.40
CA ALA A 991 -10.02 -1.79 32.59
C ALA A 991 -8.84 -2.65 33.08
N LEU A 992 -7.78 -2.00 33.59
CA LEU A 992 -6.57 -2.66 34.09
C LEU A 992 -6.59 -2.87 35.61
N ALA A 993 -7.77 -2.88 36.24
CA ALA A 993 -7.89 -2.99 37.70
C ALA A 993 -7.24 -4.26 38.29
N SER A 994 -7.07 -5.32 37.50
CA SER A 994 -6.39 -6.57 37.88
C SER A 994 -4.86 -6.50 37.87
N VAL A 995 -4.28 -5.45 37.28
CA VAL A 995 -2.82 -5.25 37.16
C VAL A 995 -2.28 -4.49 38.38
N GLU A 996 -1.09 -4.87 38.85
CA GLU A 996 -0.41 -4.19 39.97
C GLU A 996 -0.24 -2.68 39.69
N SER A 997 -0.50 -1.83 40.69
CA SER A 997 -0.64 -0.38 40.49
C SER A 997 0.57 0.29 39.81
N ALA A 998 1.81 -0.09 40.15
CA ALA A 998 3.00 0.50 39.56
C ALA A 998 3.14 0.13 38.07
N ALA A 999 2.92 -1.15 37.72
CA ALA A 999 2.94 -1.61 36.33
C ALA A 999 1.77 -1.03 35.52
N ARG A 1000 0.59 -0.92 36.15
CA ARG A 1000 -0.61 -0.33 35.55
C ARG A 1000 -0.38 1.11 35.11
N SER A 1001 0.13 1.98 35.98
CA SER A 1001 0.38 3.38 35.61
C SER A 1001 1.40 3.51 34.47
N VAL A 1002 2.43 2.66 34.44
CA VAL A 1002 3.41 2.63 33.34
C VAL A 1002 2.75 2.20 32.02
N LEU A 1003 1.91 1.16 32.04
CA LEU A 1003 1.19 0.68 30.86
C LEU A 1003 0.22 1.74 30.32
N ILE A 1004 -0.53 2.41 31.19
CA ILE A 1004 -1.47 3.47 30.78
C ILE A 1004 -0.70 4.64 30.18
N MET A 1005 0.38 5.10 30.83
CA MET A 1005 1.23 6.18 30.28
C MET A 1005 1.78 5.80 28.91
N LYS A 1006 2.25 4.56 28.74
CA LYS A 1006 2.78 4.08 27.46
C LYS A 1006 1.71 4.04 26.38
N CYS A 1007 0.50 3.54 26.69
CA CYS A 1007 -0.64 3.54 25.79
C CYS A 1007 -1.03 4.96 25.35
N LEU A 1008 -1.20 5.89 26.28
CA LEU A 1008 -1.59 7.26 25.96
C LEU A 1008 -0.48 8.04 25.22
N ALA A 1009 0.79 7.80 25.57
CA ALA A 1009 1.92 8.35 24.82
C ALA A 1009 1.97 7.80 23.38
N GLY A 1010 1.65 6.52 23.20
CA GLY A 1010 1.47 5.91 21.88
C GLY A 1010 0.39 6.63 21.07
N LYS A 1011 -0.80 6.83 21.65
CA LYS A 1011 -1.90 7.60 21.03
C LYS A 1011 -1.49 9.04 20.68
N ALA A 1012 -0.75 9.72 21.56
CA ALA A 1012 -0.27 11.07 21.31
C ALA A 1012 0.75 11.11 20.15
N ALA A 1013 1.67 10.15 20.08
CA ALA A 1013 2.61 10.02 18.97
C ALA A 1013 1.88 9.73 17.65
N ASP A 1014 0.90 8.84 17.69
CA ASP A 1014 0.02 8.46 16.58
C ASP A 1014 -0.78 9.63 16.01
N MET A 1015 -1.23 10.57 16.85
CA MET A 1015 -1.90 11.79 16.37
C MET A 1015 -0.89 12.83 15.88
N SER A 1016 0.33 12.84 16.41
CA SER A 1016 1.39 13.75 15.96
C SER A 1016 1.88 13.44 14.54
N THR A 1017 1.56 12.26 13.99
CA THR A 1017 1.80 11.95 12.57
C THR A 1017 0.83 12.68 11.62
N LEU A 1018 -0.36 13.06 12.11
CA LEU A 1018 -1.36 13.82 11.34
C LEU A 1018 -0.91 15.28 11.15
N ASP A 1019 -0.39 15.88 12.23
CA ASP A 1019 0.23 17.21 12.24
C ASP A 1019 1.27 17.28 13.36
N SER A 1020 2.53 17.55 13.01
CA SER A 1020 3.64 17.57 13.97
C SER A 1020 3.50 18.66 15.03
N ALA A 1021 2.73 19.72 14.77
CA ALA A 1021 2.47 20.78 15.73
C ALA A 1021 1.68 20.32 16.97
N LEU A 1022 0.90 19.23 16.85
CA LEU A 1022 0.16 18.66 17.97
C LEU A 1022 1.10 18.15 19.08
N ALA A 1023 2.34 17.76 18.75
CA ALA A 1023 3.33 17.36 19.74
C ALA A 1023 3.60 18.47 20.78
N ALA A 1024 3.58 19.74 20.36
CA ALA A 1024 3.75 20.88 21.28
C ALA A 1024 2.53 21.08 22.20
N VAL A 1025 1.33 20.75 21.72
CA VAL A 1025 0.11 20.72 22.54
C VAL A 1025 0.20 19.59 23.57
N PHE A 1026 0.56 18.38 23.14
CA PHE A 1026 0.64 17.22 24.02
C PHE A 1026 1.76 17.31 25.05
N ALA A 1027 2.87 17.98 24.72
CA ALA A 1027 3.92 18.30 25.69
C ALA A 1027 3.39 19.13 26.87
N ARG A 1028 2.42 20.04 26.65
CA ARG A 1028 1.77 20.80 27.73
C ARG A 1028 0.77 19.99 28.55
N VAL A 1029 0.28 18.87 27.99
CA VAL A 1029 -0.62 17.94 28.67
C VAL A 1029 0.15 16.83 29.41
N GLY A 1030 1.48 16.76 29.25
CA GLY A 1030 2.35 15.81 29.97
C GLY A 1030 2.96 14.70 29.12
N PHE A 1031 2.79 14.74 27.79
CA PHE A 1031 3.38 13.78 26.85
C PHE A 1031 4.53 14.44 26.08
N ALA A 1032 5.72 14.43 26.67
CA ALA A 1032 6.91 14.97 26.02
C ALA A 1032 7.39 14.03 24.90
N SER A 1033 7.64 14.59 23.72
CA SER A 1033 8.32 13.87 22.63
C SER A 1033 9.83 13.77 22.96
N PRO A 1034 10.54 12.69 22.60
CA PRO A 1034 11.99 12.66 22.70
C PRO A 1034 12.58 13.86 21.94
N ALA A 1035 13.47 14.60 22.59
CA ALA A 1035 14.06 15.82 22.04
C ALA A 1035 14.69 15.52 20.67
N VAL A 1036 14.06 16.02 19.62
CA VAL A 1036 14.64 15.99 18.26
C VAL A 1036 15.81 16.97 18.26
N SER A 1037 16.94 16.53 17.69
CA SER A 1037 18.13 17.34 17.49
C SER A 1037 17.80 18.65 16.75
N GLU A 1038 18.19 19.78 17.34
CA GLU A 1038 18.07 21.17 16.85
C GLU A 1038 16.75 21.54 16.13
N GLU A 1039 15.74 21.99 16.89
CA GLU A 1039 14.61 22.72 16.30
C GLU A 1039 15.11 23.98 15.56
N PRO A 1040 14.72 24.20 14.28
CA PRO A 1040 15.10 25.39 13.55
C PRO A 1040 14.53 26.66 14.22
N SER A 1041 15.25 27.78 14.12
CA SER A 1041 14.78 29.02 14.74
C SER A 1041 13.53 29.57 14.05
N LEU A 1042 12.67 30.28 14.80
CA LEU A 1042 11.47 30.91 14.22
C LEU A 1042 11.83 31.87 13.07
N GLN A 1043 13.00 32.53 13.17
CA GLN A 1043 13.52 33.40 12.13
C GLN A 1043 13.85 32.62 10.85
N ASP A 1044 14.49 31.45 10.95
CA ASP A 1044 14.84 30.62 9.79
C ASP A 1044 13.57 30.05 9.13
N ILE A 1045 12.61 29.59 9.93
CA ILE A 1045 11.31 29.09 9.44
C ILE A 1045 10.56 30.20 8.70
N ALA A 1046 10.48 31.40 9.27
CA ALA A 1046 9.82 32.55 8.64
C ALA A 1046 10.53 33.02 7.36
N GLN A 1047 11.87 33.02 7.35
CA GLN A 1047 12.63 33.36 6.14
C GLN A 1047 12.46 32.31 5.04
N ALA A 1048 12.44 31.02 5.38
CA ALA A 1048 12.18 29.95 4.42
C ALA A 1048 10.79 30.08 3.80
N TYR A 1049 9.77 30.41 4.60
CA TYR A 1049 8.42 30.70 4.11
C TYR A 1049 8.39 31.87 3.11
N VAL A 1050 9.02 32.99 3.45
CA VAL A 1050 9.09 34.17 2.58
C VAL A 1050 9.82 33.86 1.28
N ARG A 1051 10.97 33.15 1.33
CA ARG A 1051 11.72 32.72 0.13
C ARG A 1051 10.94 31.74 -0.74
N GLY A 1052 10.27 30.76 -0.11
CA GLY A 1052 9.47 29.77 -0.83
C GLY A 1052 8.29 30.38 -1.58
N ARG A 1053 7.68 31.44 -1.03
CA ARG A 1053 6.62 32.20 -1.70
C ARG A 1053 7.15 33.10 -2.81
N SER A 1054 8.32 33.72 -2.65
CA SER A 1054 8.91 34.58 -3.68
C SER A 1054 9.39 33.82 -4.92
N ASP A 1055 9.80 32.56 -4.76
CA ASP A 1055 10.37 31.75 -5.86
C ASP A 1055 9.31 30.94 -6.64
N GLY A 1056 8.14 30.68 -6.04
CA GLY A 1056 7.08 29.82 -6.62
C GLY A 1056 5.85 30.54 -7.15
N GLU A 1057 5.57 31.77 -6.71
CA GLU A 1057 4.40 32.54 -7.15
C GLU A 1057 4.83 33.66 -8.11
N SER A 1058 4.21 33.71 -9.30
CA SER A 1058 4.14 34.98 -10.03
C SER A 1058 3.52 36.03 -9.10
N ALA A 1059 4.09 37.23 -9.09
CA ALA A 1059 3.75 38.39 -8.24
C ALA A 1059 2.25 38.78 -8.09
N ASP A 1060 1.34 38.07 -8.77
CA ASP A 1060 -0.10 38.31 -8.85
C ASP A 1060 -0.95 37.56 -7.80
N SER A 1061 -0.40 36.62 -7.00
CA SER A 1061 -1.12 36.02 -5.85
C SER A 1061 -1.42 37.04 -4.74
N ASN A 1062 -0.69 38.16 -4.74
CA ASN A 1062 -0.84 39.31 -3.84
C ASN A 1062 -2.10 40.15 -4.11
N LEU A 1063 -2.92 39.83 -5.12
CA LEU A 1063 -4.12 40.59 -5.48
C LEU A 1063 -5.28 40.46 -4.48
N THR A 1064 -5.18 39.62 -3.45
CA THR A 1064 -6.15 39.57 -2.34
C THR A 1064 -5.58 40.24 -1.10
N THR A 1065 -6.12 41.42 -0.75
CA THR A 1065 -5.76 42.15 0.48
C THR A 1065 -5.85 41.22 1.68
N VAL A 1066 -4.71 40.87 2.28
CA VAL A 1066 -4.68 40.19 3.57
C VAL A 1066 -5.18 41.21 4.61
N PRO A 1067 -6.20 40.88 5.42
CA PRO A 1067 -6.68 41.79 6.45
C PRO A 1067 -5.54 42.11 7.44
N ASP A 1068 -5.58 43.29 8.06
CA ASP A 1068 -4.53 43.75 8.98
C ASP A 1068 -4.56 42.95 10.30
N LEU A 1069 -3.99 41.76 10.25
CA LEU A 1069 -3.84 40.86 11.39
C LEU A 1069 -2.90 41.41 12.46
N SER A 1070 -1.88 42.18 12.05
CA SER A 1070 -0.94 42.82 12.96
C SER A 1070 -1.65 43.89 13.79
N GLY A 1071 -2.49 44.70 13.15
CA GLY A 1071 -3.37 45.65 13.81
C GLY A 1071 -4.33 44.95 14.78
N LYS A 1072 -4.97 43.85 14.35
CA LYS A 1072 -5.86 43.05 15.23
C LYS A 1072 -5.14 42.50 16.46
N LEU A 1073 -3.92 41.97 16.34
CA LEU A 1073 -3.15 41.46 17.50
C LEU A 1073 -2.81 42.58 18.48
N SER A 1074 -2.28 43.70 17.97
CA SER A 1074 -1.91 44.85 18.80
C SER A 1074 -3.12 45.47 19.52
N ALA A 1075 -4.28 45.55 18.87
CA ALA A 1075 -5.52 46.04 19.46
C ALA A 1075 -6.03 45.16 20.62
N ASN A 1076 -5.68 43.86 20.62
CA ASN A 1076 -5.98 42.93 21.71
C ASN A 1076 -4.85 42.83 22.74
N GLY A 1077 -3.81 43.67 22.65
CA GLY A 1077 -2.74 43.77 23.63
C GLY A 1077 -1.69 42.66 23.56
N PHE A 1078 -1.53 41.99 22.41
CA PHE A 1078 -0.53 40.96 22.22
C PHE A 1078 0.65 41.45 21.38
N ASP A 1079 1.86 41.30 21.92
CA ASP A 1079 3.11 41.61 21.22
C ASP A 1079 3.57 40.46 20.30
N LEU A 1080 4.44 40.77 19.35
CA LEU A 1080 5.03 39.79 18.43
C LEU A 1080 6.38 39.26 18.94
N PRO A 1081 6.73 38.00 18.64
CA PRO A 1081 8.07 37.50 18.94
C PRO A 1081 9.16 38.38 18.28
N PRO A 1082 10.23 38.72 19.03
CA PRO A 1082 11.27 39.63 18.53
C PRO A 1082 11.93 39.11 17.25
N ASP A 1083 12.05 37.80 17.10
CA ASP A 1083 12.67 37.09 15.96
C ASP A 1083 12.04 37.41 14.60
N ILE A 1084 10.74 37.73 14.57
CA ILE A 1084 9.99 38.04 13.33
C ILE A 1084 9.48 39.48 13.28
N SER A 1085 9.60 40.24 14.36
CA SER A 1085 9.12 41.62 14.49
C SER A 1085 9.61 42.59 13.39
N ARG A 1086 10.72 42.26 12.73
CA ARG A 1086 11.33 43.06 11.64
C ARG A 1086 10.77 42.74 10.25
N LEU A 1087 9.92 41.71 10.10
CA LEU A 1087 9.32 41.33 8.82
C LEU A 1087 8.10 42.19 8.49
N SER A 1088 7.81 42.38 7.20
CA SER A 1088 6.61 43.10 6.77
C SER A 1088 5.37 42.21 6.88
N PHE A 1089 4.56 42.43 7.91
CA PHE A 1089 3.28 41.72 8.08
C PHE A 1089 2.16 42.24 7.19
N LYS A 1090 2.35 43.42 6.58
CA LYS A 1090 1.43 43.97 5.58
C LYS A 1090 1.50 43.18 4.27
N ASP A 1091 2.69 42.75 3.89
CA ASP A 1091 2.93 41.96 2.68
C ASP A 1091 2.82 40.45 2.97
N TRP A 1092 3.11 40.03 4.21
CA TRP A 1092 3.15 38.62 4.63
C TRP A 1092 2.25 38.32 5.81
N GLY A 1093 0.99 38.76 5.79
CA GLY A 1093 0.06 38.59 6.91
C GLY A 1093 -0.19 37.12 7.31
N GLY A 1094 0.06 36.16 6.41
CA GLY A 1094 0.02 34.72 6.72
C GLY A 1094 1.01 34.29 7.81
N LEU A 1095 2.09 35.05 8.06
CA LEU A 1095 3.05 34.78 9.13
C LEU A 1095 2.44 34.79 10.53
N LEU A 1096 1.29 35.46 10.70
CA LEU A 1096 0.61 35.61 11.99
C LEU A 1096 -0.42 34.51 12.25
N ALA A 1097 -0.73 33.64 11.28
CA ALA A 1097 -1.69 32.55 11.47
C ALA A 1097 -1.36 31.65 12.69
N PRO A 1098 -0.09 31.23 12.92
CA PRO A 1098 0.25 30.42 14.09
C PRO A 1098 0.07 31.16 15.43
N ALA A 1099 0.19 32.49 15.44
CA ALA A 1099 -0.05 33.30 16.64
C ALA A 1099 -1.51 33.21 17.08
N PHE A 1100 -2.45 33.37 16.15
CA PHE A 1100 -3.89 33.26 16.42
C PHE A 1100 -4.29 31.84 16.82
N LEU A 1101 -3.72 30.81 16.19
CA LEU A 1101 -3.91 29.42 16.62
C LEU A 1101 -3.44 29.21 18.07
N ALA A 1102 -2.22 29.65 18.40
CA ALA A 1102 -1.65 29.48 19.72
C ALA A 1102 -2.44 30.25 20.81
N LEU A 1103 -2.83 31.51 20.54
CA LEU A 1103 -3.63 32.30 21.46
C LEU A 1103 -5.03 31.70 21.68
N SER A 1104 -5.64 31.12 20.65
CA SER A 1104 -6.91 30.40 20.77
C SER A 1104 -6.76 29.12 21.59
N ALA A 1105 -5.71 28.33 21.34
CA ALA A 1105 -5.44 27.11 22.11
C ALA A 1105 -5.14 27.40 23.59
N LEU A 1106 -4.55 28.56 23.88
CA LEU A 1106 -4.31 29.06 25.24
C LEU A 1106 -5.52 29.75 25.86
N GLU A 1107 -6.66 29.79 25.17
CA GLU A 1107 -7.89 30.45 25.61
C GLU A 1107 -7.72 31.95 25.89
N LYS A 1108 -6.72 32.58 25.26
CA LYS A 1108 -6.40 34.01 25.41
C LYS A 1108 -7.12 34.88 24.37
N LEU A 1109 -7.39 34.36 23.17
CA LEU A 1109 -8.06 35.08 22.10
C LEU A 1109 -8.92 34.14 21.24
N PRO A 1110 -10.26 34.30 21.16
CA PRO A 1110 -11.10 33.48 20.30
C PRO A 1110 -10.92 33.82 18.81
N LEU A 1111 -11.03 32.82 17.95
CA LEU A 1111 -11.00 33.01 16.49
C LEU A 1111 -12.38 33.47 15.96
N ASP A 1112 -12.48 34.73 15.55
CA ASP A 1112 -13.61 35.22 14.77
C ASP A 1112 -13.69 34.54 13.38
N THR A 1113 -14.84 34.65 12.70
CA THR A 1113 -15.07 33.99 11.40
C THR A 1113 -14.05 34.43 10.34
N GLU A 1114 -13.72 35.71 10.29
CA GLU A 1114 -12.79 36.27 9.29
C GLU A 1114 -11.36 35.75 9.48
N THR A 1115 -10.88 35.73 10.72
CA THR A 1115 -9.57 35.24 11.11
C THR A 1115 -9.49 33.73 10.90
N LYS A 1116 -10.56 32.99 11.22
CA LYS A 1116 -10.65 31.55 10.98
C LYS A 1116 -10.54 31.20 9.50
N SER A 1117 -11.27 31.90 8.62
CA SER A 1117 -11.17 31.71 7.16
C SER A 1117 -9.76 31.99 6.64
N LEU A 1118 -9.10 33.01 7.17
CA LEU A 1118 -7.73 33.35 6.78
C LEU A 1118 -6.71 32.31 7.26
N VAL A 1119 -6.78 31.90 8.53
CA VAL A 1119 -5.91 30.86 9.09
C VAL A 1119 -6.08 29.55 8.31
N ARG A 1120 -7.31 29.16 7.97
CA ARG A 1120 -7.60 28.01 7.09
C ARG A 1120 -6.94 28.14 5.72
N ARG A 1121 -7.06 29.31 5.09
CA ARG A 1121 -6.39 29.59 3.81
C ARG A 1121 -4.88 29.38 3.94
N VAL A 1122 -4.26 29.95 4.97
CA VAL A 1122 -2.81 29.83 5.19
C VAL A 1122 -2.42 28.38 5.42
N MET A 1123 -3.09 27.64 6.31
CA MET A 1123 -2.83 26.22 6.56
C MET A 1123 -2.93 25.37 5.30
N ARG A 1124 -3.91 25.64 4.45
CA ARG A 1124 -4.11 24.94 3.16
C ARG A 1124 -3.00 25.21 2.15
N GLU A 1125 -2.58 26.46 2.05
CA GLU A 1125 -1.44 26.84 1.20
C GLU A 1125 -0.14 26.22 1.73
N ASP A 1126 -0.01 26.13 3.06
CA ASP A 1126 1.16 25.60 3.76
C ASP A 1126 1.33 24.07 3.62
N GLN A 1127 0.22 23.32 3.60
CA GLN A 1127 0.23 21.86 3.38
C GLN A 1127 0.87 21.44 2.05
N ASN A 1128 0.94 22.33 1.07
CA ASN A 1128 1.53 22.07 -0.25
C ASN A 1128 2.82 22.88 -0.49
N ALA A 1129 3.29 23.62 0.51
CA ALA A 1129 4.49 24.46 0.38
C ALA A 1129 5.77 23.63 0.48
N LYS A 1130 6.78 24.01 -0.30
CA LYS A 1130 8.14 23.43 -0.24
C LYS A 1130 8.77 23.56 1.16
N SER A 1131 8.39 24.60 1.89
CA SER A 1131 8.79 24.85 3.28
C SER A 1131 7.54 25.20 4.10
N PRO A 1132 6.92 24.22 4.77
CA PRO A 1132 5.77 24.47 5.62
C PRO A 1132 6.16 25.38 6.80
N TYR A 1133 5.29 26.32 7.14
CA TYR A 1133 5.50 27.36 8.14
C TYR A 1133 4.61 27.20 9.35
N VAL A 1134 3.32 26.88 9.18
CA VAL A 1134 2.35 26.91 10.27
C VAL A 1134 2.69 25.89 11.34
N SER A 1135 2.86 24.63 10.95
CA SER A 1135 3.14 23.56 11.91
C SER A 1135 4.50 23.74 12.60
N PRO A 1136 5.60 24.07 11.89
CA PRO A 1136 6.90 24.32 12.54
C PRO A 1136 6.93 25.59 13.39
N ALA A 1137 6.23 26.67 13.01
CA ALA A 1137 6.24 27.93 13.76
C ALA A 1137 5.32 27.89 14.99
N PHE A 1138 4.20 27.14 14.93
CA PHE A 1138 3.21 27.06 16.01
C PHE A 1138 3.81 26.78 17.41
N PRO A 1139 4.73 25.80 17.60
CA PRO A 1139 5.40 25.57 18.88
C PRO A 1139 6.15 26.78 19.45
N HIS A 1140 6.71 27.65 18.61
CA HIS A 1140 7.41 28.87 19.06
C HIS A 1140 6.42 29.91 19.58
N PHE A 1141 5.32 30.13 18.86
CA PHE A 1141 4.25 31.04 19.33
C PHE A 1141 3.56 30.51 20.59
N LEU A 1142 3.32 29.20 20.65
CA LEU A 1142 2.73 28.55 21.82
C LEU A 1142 3.61 28.75 23.06
N ARG A 1143 4.94 28.63 22.91
CA ARG A 1143 5.94 28.93 23.95
C ARG A 1143 5.92 30.40 24.34
N PHE A 1144 5.99 31.31 23.37
CA PHE A 1144 6.04 32.75 23.60
C PHE A 1144 4.80 33.27 24.36
N TYR A 1145 3.60 32.90 23.94
CA TYR A 1145 2.37 33.33 24.61
C TYR A 1145 2.00 32.48 25.83
N GLY A 1146 2.62 31.32 26.02
CA GLY A 1146 2.36 30.45 27.16
C GLY A 1146 3.32 30.63 28.34
N ALA A 1147 4.43 31.33 28.13
CA ALA A 1147 5.24 31.92 29.19
C ALA A 1147 4.47 33.07 29.85
#